data_AF-A0A9E3HAE6-F1
#
_entry.id   AF-A0A9E3HAE6-F1
#
_cell.length_a   1.000
_cell.length_b   1.000
_cell.length_c   1.000
_cell.angle_alpha   90.00
_cell.angle_beta   90.00
_cell.angle_gamma   90.00
#
_symmetry.space_group_name_H-M   'P 1'
#
loop_
_entity.id
_entity.type
_entity.pdbx_description
1 polymer ?
#
loop_
_entity_poly.entity_id
_entity_poly.type
_entity_poly.pdbx_seq_one_letter_code
_entity_poly.pdbx_strand_id
1 'polypeptide(L)'
;MVKRVKLVIFEIGEGSFERGFPVRVRIGEAGKPHIAEISGRLPPAPNVPTTYTVWQSIYEKLEANWLIIIPKNQITNFSSKGICNQAAQKFKDSFNTWLNQASVLEVERQLSKQIGNSEDVRFILQTQDSLLRRLPWHLWGFFSTSHPQAEIVISSEYEPSTKQLKVPVKILAILGSSEGIDLQQDLDSLHNLPGAKVESLIEPTRRQLIENLRNKSWDILFFAGHSISQEGDDGGKIKINDNESYLSLQNLRYSLRHAVKKGLKLAIFNSCDGLGLARNLANLRIPYTIVMREPVPDVIAQEFLKYFLTAFTNGESLYTSVNQARERLHEEWERDYPCASWLPVIFQNPAARELKYPRIINWKEKAFRTAIVTVSLGCVGAVLAYGINEINFRNRFSDGNKILVKTVETEYKKQGVQAFSRKKYNRAIDKFQKSLQLQPNDPESLIYLNNAKIAGQEALTIGVPVPIGTNPDVAQEILRGVAQYQEEINLKGGIDGKLLKVEIVNDDNNPIIAERVAQRFVQEKNILAVVGHNSSDASVPASKIYQDGKLVMISPTSSSPLVTDPQNRINGSYIYRTVIRNDVIAETLADYAKKEGKTRIAICRDSQSKDQSYEPAIASALAKNNTQLIDIHCDLAAKNFQPKVAIERAKQEKADSIFLNPHVDRIDKAIEIAKANQGQLMLFGNPSMQTKKTLMAGKAVNDLVMAVPWHADASANKNFVKDAYKLWHNPESITWRTANAYDATNTIAQALMQNDNTRDGIQQALSNSFSLEGATGTIQFSPWGDRIGTAVLVEVKIDPKNASHYKFVLKGSIFNRLSLGDKILVKDNLSSEKKAGVEAFATENYDQAIAYFQKSLQKIPNDPETHIYLQNALAARHGKVLKIAVSVPIGSNINVAKEILQGVAQAQNEVNNKGGIQGSFLQIEIANDDNDPDISKQLANFFVKNNQILAVIGHNASDASVAACGIYEEGKLVNISPTSFSLKLSGCGFYIFRTSPNLRFLADSVAHYAINDAGIKKLAICVDEKAIDNQSFRDEFTSSTIAGGGNIVNINCDFSAADFNPQKIIADASSNGATGLFLAPHIDRISKALDLAKANQGRLKLFASTSLYTSQTLQKGQADVNGLVLAVPWEIRSNMKSEFSKNSQKLWSSLVTWRSATSYDATVAIADGLQQSKTRDKLQKVLRNPKFSANGATGKIQFLQSGDRYIQNKNDIIIVQIKPNRTSANKYEFFPLNR
;
A
#
# COMPACT_ATOMS: atom_id res chain seq x y z
N MET A 1 -28.49 -31.38 -25.99
CA MET A 1 -28.12 -31.11 -24.57
C MET A 1 -26.74 -30.47 -24.55
N VAL A 2 -26.57 -29.31 -23.91
CA VAL A 2 -25.24 -28.69 -23.74
C VAL A 2 -24.52 -29.48 -22.66
N LYS A 3 -23.43 -30.19 -22.98
CA LYS A 3 -22.52 -30.80 -22.00
C LYS A 3 -22.07 -29.70 -21.03
N ARG A 4 -22.38 -29.82 -19.73
CA ARG A 4 -22.06 -28.82 -18.72
C ARG A 4 -20.69 -29.13 -18.11
N VAL A 5 -19.68 -28.32 -18.41
CA VAL A 5 -18.33 -28.46 -17.86
C VAL A 5 -18.32 -27.99 -16.40
N LYS A 6 -17.88 -28.84 -15.47
CA LYS A 6 -17.70 -28.47 -14.05
C LYS A 6 -16.33 -27.81 -13.86
N LEU A 7 -16.29 -26.74 -13.08
CA LEU A 7 -15.08 -26.01 -12.74
C LEU A 7 -14.74 -26.25 -11.26
N VAL A 8 -13.53 -26.72 -11.00
CA VAL A 8 -12.96 -26.91 -9.65
C VAL A 8 -11.78 -25.96 -9.47
N ILE A 9 -11.85 -25.09 -8.47
CA ILE A 9 -10.73 -24.23 -8.06
C ILE A 9 -10.19 -24.80 -6.74
N PHE A 10 -8.98 -25.35 -6.80
CA PHE A 10 -8.23 -25.89 -5.67
C PHE A 10 -7.26 -24.81 -5.16
N GLU A 11 -7.70 -24.07 -4.14
CA GLU A 11 -6.97 -22.95 -3.56
C GLU A 11 -6.14 -23.44 -2.37
N ILE A 12 -4.81 -23.32 -2.47
CA ILE A 12 -3.87 -23.61 -1.39
C ILE A 12 -3.39 -22.28 -0.79
N GLY A 13 -3.78 -22.01 0.45
CA GLY A 13 -3.44 -20.79 1.18
C GLY A 13 -2.02 -20.79 1.75
N GLU A 14 -1.69 -19.74 2.49
CA GLU A 14 -0.34 -19.55 3.06
C GLU A 14 0.01 -20.65 4.07
N GLY A 15 1.19 -21.24 3.91
CA GLY A 15 1.68 -22.38 4.68
C GLY A 15 3.13 -22.70 4.35
N SER A 16 3.61 -23.86 4.78
CA SER A 16 4.93 -24.36 4.39
C SER A 16 4.94 -25.90 4.42
N PHE A 17 5.90 -26.53 3.75
CA PHE A 17 6.01 -28.00 3.77
C PHE A 17 6.30 -28.55 5.17
N GLU A 18 6.77 -27.74 6.12
CA GLU A 18 7.00 -28.13 7.52
C GLU A 18 5.73 -28.02 8.38
N ARG A 19 4.80 -27.12 8.04
CA ARG A 19 3.60 -26.83 8.83
C ARG A 19 2.29 -27.25 8.16
N GLY A 20 2.34 -27.64 6.89
CA GLY A 20 1.19 -27.90 6.04
C GLY A 20 0.52 -26.62 5.52
N PHE A 21 -0.43 -26.80 4.60
CA PHE A 21 -1.14 -25.71 3.91
C PHE A 21 -2.66 -25.83 4.08
N PRO A 22 -3.38 -24.74 4.40
CA PRO A 22 -4.83 -24.75 4.34
C PRO A 22 -5.31 -24.86 2.89
N VAL A 23 -6.39 -25.61 2.67
CA VAL A 23 -6.98 -25.82 1.34
C VAL A 23 -8.44 -25.40 1.34
N ARG A 24 -8.85 -24.71 0.28
CA ARG A 24 -10.25 -24.45 -0.06
C ARG A 24 -10.51 -24.90 -1.48
N VAL A 25 -11.52 -25.73 -1.69
CA VAL A 25 -11.93 -26.21 -3.02
C VAL A 25 -13.30 -25.65 -3.36
N ARG A 26 -13.39 -24.85 -4.42
CA ARG A 26 -14.64 -24.26 -4.89
C ARG A 26 -15.10 -24.95 -6.16
N ILE A 27 -16.36 -25.36 -6.21
CA ILE A 27 -16.92 -26.13 -7.32
C ILE A 27 -18.08 -25.34 -7.94
N GLY A 28 -18.07 -25.18 -9.25
CA GLY A 28 -19.04 -24.38 -10.01
C GLY A 28 -19.30 -24.91 -11.42
N GLU A 29 -20.22 -24.28 -12.13
CA GLU A 29 -20.32 -24.39 -13.60
C GLU A 29 -19.61 -23.18 -14.22
N ALA A 30 -18.92 -23.37 -15.35
CA ALA A 30 -18.21 -22.28 -16.02
C ALA A 30 -19.17 -21.11 -16.36
N GLY A 31 -18.90 -19.92 -15.81
CA GLY A 31 -19.70 -18.71 -16.03
C GLY A 31 -20.93 -18.55 -15.14
N LYS A 32 -21.08 -19.37 -14.08
CA LYS A 32 -22.13 -19.26 -13.05
C LYS A 32 -21.52 -19.15 -11.64
N PRO A 33 -22.28 -18.67 -10.63
CA PRO A 33 -21.85 -18.70 -9.23
C PRO A 33 -21.44 -20.11 -8.78
N HIS A 34 -20.45 -20.21 -7.89
CA HIS A 34 -20.02 -21.49 -7.33
C HIS A 34 -21.16 -22.13 -6.53
N ILE A 35 -21.33 -23.44 -6.68
CA ILE A 35 -22.44 -24.22 -6.12
C ILE A 35 -22.05 -24.99 -4.86
N ALA A 36 -20.76 -25.20 -4.61
CA ALA A 36 -20.24 -25.87 -3.42
C ALA A 36 -18.83 -25.40 -3.06
N GLU A 37 -18.50 -25.48 -1.76
CA GLU A 37 -17.17 -25.19 -1.21
C GLU A 37 -16.79 -26.27 -0.20
N ILE A 38 -15.55 -26.77 -0.30
CA ILE A 38 -14.94 -27.75 0.60
C ILE A 38 -13.74 -27.08 1.24
N SER A 39 -13.58 -27.21 2.56
CA SER A 39 -12.38 -26.75 3.27
C SER A 39 -11.61 -27.95 3.81
N GLY A 40 -10.28 -27.87 3.78
CA GLY A 40 -9.40 -28.93 4.24
C GLY A 40 -7.97 -28.43 4.46
N ARG A 41 -7.03 -29.38 4.55
CA ARG A 41 -5.62 -29.06 4.80
C ARG A 41 -4.71 -30.10 4.14
N LEU A 42 -3.71 -29.61 3.40
CA LEU A 42 -2.54 -30.41 3.05
C LEU A 42 -1.64 -30.48 4.30
N PRO A 43 -1.29 -31.67 4.79
CA PRO A 43 -0.48 -31.84 5.99
C PRO A 43 1.00 -31.48 5.72
N PRO A 44 1.86 -31.40 6.75
CA PRO A 44 3.30 -31.28 6.56
C PRO A 44 3.88 -32.40 5.67
N ALA A 45 4.78 -32.03 4.76
CA ALA A 45 5.56 -32.93 3.91
C ALA A 45 6.98 -32.37 3.62
N PRO A 46 7.86 -32.30 4.63
CA PRO A 46 9.21 -31.75 4.47
C PRO A 46 10.09 -32.53 3.46
N ASN A 47 9.71 -33.77 3.12
CA ASN A 47 10.44 -34.61 2.17
C ASN A 47 10.13 -34.29 0.69
N VAL A 48 8.99 -33.66 0.40
CA VAL A 48 8.59 -33.34 -0.99
C VAL A 48 9.54 -32.33 -1.64
N PRO A 49 9.91 -31.20 -0.98
CA PRO A 49 10.92 -30.29 -1.52
C PRO A 49 12.25 -30.99 -1.81
N THR A 50 12.74 -31.77 -0.84
CA THR A 50 14.04 -32.44 -0.93
C THR A 50 14.08 -33.45 -2.09
N THR A 51 13.05 -34.30 -2.22
CA THR A 51 13.00 -35.30 -3.30
C THR A 51 12.81 -34.65 -4.67
N TYR A 52 12.07 -33.54 -4.76
CA TYR A 52 11.93 -32.76 -5.98
C TYR A 52 13.27 -32.17 -6.43
N THR A 53 14.01 -31.51 -5.53
CA THR A 53 15.34 -30.94 -5.81
C THR A 53 16.35 -32.01 -6.22
N VAL A 54 16.30 -33.19 -5.61
CA VAL A 54 17.16 -34.32 -6.00
C VAL A 54 16.85 -34.80 -7.42
N TRP A 55 15.58 -34.99 -7.76
CA TRP A 55 15.18 -35.34 -9.13
C TRP A 55 15.60 -34.27 -10.13
N GLN A 56 15.30 -33.00 -9.84
CA GLN A 56 15.62 -31.86 -10.70
C GLN A 56 17.12 -31.79 -11.01
N SER A 57 17.98 -31.89 -9.99
CA SER A 57 19.44 -31.86 -10.15
C SER A 57 19.99 -33.01 -10.98
N ILE A 58 19.32 -34.17 -10.95
CA ILE A 58 19.71 -35.36 -11.73
C ILE A 58 19.23 -35.23 -13.18
N TYR A 59 18.00 -34.75 -13.37
CA TYR A 59 17.39 -34.53 -14.67
C TYR A 59 18.17 -33.51 -15.51
N GLU A 60 18.60 -32.39 -14.92
CA GLU A 60 19.41 -31.35 -15.59
C GLU A 60 20.79 -31.84 -16.06
N LYS A 61 21.25 -33.00 -15.57
CA LYS A 61 22.54 -33.61 -15.93
C LYS A 61 22.43 -34.70 -16.99
N LEU A 62 21.24 -34.93 -17.54
CA LEU A 62 21.06 -35.86 -18.66
C LEU A 62 21.74 -35.30 -19.92
N GLU A 63 22.30 -36.19 -20.74
CA GLU A 63 22.91 -35.82 -22.02
C GLU A 63 21.81 -35.50 -23.05
N ALA A 64 21.68 -34.21 -23.40
CA ALA A 64 20.71 -33.72 -24.37
C ALA A 64 21.13 -32.36 -24.94
N ASN A 65 20.58 -31.98 -26.09
CA ASN A 65 20.63 -30.61 -26.59
C ASN A 65 19.56 -29.80 -25.85
N TRP A 66 19.97 -29.07 -24.82
CA TRP A 66 19.07 -28.31 -23.97
C TRP A 66 18.79 -26.92 -24.55
N LEU A 67 17.54 -26.46 -24.42
CA LEU A 67 17.14 -25.08 -24.77
C LEU A 67 17.68 -24.02 -23.78
N ILE A 68 18.79 -24.28 -23.06
CA ILE A 68 19.51 -23.38 -22.14
C ILE A 68 21.03 -23.54 -22.33
N ILE A 69 21.78 -22.44 -22.26
CA ILE A 69 23.24 -22.46 -22.33
C ILE A 69 23.81 -22.88 -20.97
N ILE A 70 24.26 -24.12 -20.84
CA ILE A 70 24.93 -24.61 -19.63
C ILE A 70 26.44 -24.31 -19.75
N PRO A 71 27.08 -23.62 -18.79
CA PRO A 71 28.52 -23.36 -18.84
C PRO A 71 29.31 -24.67 -18.92
N LYS A 72 30.14 -24.83 -19.96
CA LYS A 72 30.97 -26.03 -20.23
C LYS A 72 31.90 -26.44 -19.06
N ASN A 73 32.10 -25.55 -18.07
CA ASN A 73 33.05 -25.73 -16.99
C ASN A 73 32.45 -26.39 -15.72
N GLN A 74 31.17 -26.77 -15.72
CA GLN A 74 30.46 -27.29 -14.53
C GLN A 74 29.96 -28.74 -14.62
N ILE A 75 30.07 -29.44 -15.75
CA ILE A 75 29.61 -30.83 -15.86
C ILE A 75 30.81 -31.76 -15.92
N THR A 76 31.16 -32.40 -14.80
CA THR A 76 32.21 -33.44 -14.74
C THR A 76 31.71 -34.80 -14.28
N ASN A 77 30.39 -35.03 -14.19
CA ASN A 77 29.84 -36.36 -13.91
C ASN A 77 28.49 -36.56 -14.62
N PHE A 78 28.46 -37.49 -15.58
CA PHE A 78 27.24 -37.91 -16.28
C PHE A 78 26.39 -38.78 -15.34
N SER A 79 25.11 -38.43 -15.18
CA SER A 79 24.15 -39.27 -14.47
C SER A 79 23.47 -40.23 -15.45
N SER A 80 23.44 -41.53 -15.15
CA SER A 80 22.75 -42.50 -16.02
C SER A 80 21.23 -42.30 -16.00
N LYS A 81 20.55 -42.55 -17.14
CA LYS A 81 19.06 -42.53 -17.24
C LYS A 81 18.38 -43.34 -16.12
N GLY A 82 19.01 -44.45 -15.69
CA GLY A 82 18.54 -45.27 -14.58
C GLY A 82 18.49 -44.55 -13.22
N ILE A 83 19.47 -43.71 -12.92
CA ILE A 83 19.50 -42.90 -11.68
C ILE A 83 18.40 -41.83 -11.73
N CYS A 84 18.16 -41.23 -12.90
CA CYS A 84 17.06 -40.27 -13.09
C CYS A 84 15.70 -40.92 -12.86
N ASN A 85 15.47 -42.11 -13.42
CA ASN A 85 14.24 -42.88 -13.19
C ASN A 85 14.03 -43.24 -11.71
N GLN A 86 15.09 -43.60 -10.99
CA GLN A 86 15.01 -43.87 -9.55
C GLN A 86 14.68 -42.61 -8.74
N ALA A 87 15.29 -41.47 -9.06
CA ALA A 87 15.00 -40.21 -8.39
C ALA A 87 13.57 -39.72 -8.69
N ALA A 88 13.11 -39.87 -9.93
CA ALA A 88 11.75 -39.59 -10.36
C ALA A 88 10.74 -40.45 -9.59
N GLN A 89 11.00 -41.75 -9.46
CA GLN A 89 10.16 -42.65 -8.70
C GLN A 89 10.11 -42.27 -7.21
N LYS A 90 11.26 -41.99 -6.59
CA LYS A 90 11.32 -41.52 -5.18
C LYS A 90 10.51 -40.24 -4.95
N PHE A 91 10.60 -39.29 -5.88
CA PHE A 91 9.79 -38.07 -5.81
C PHE A 91 8.30 -38.38 -5.97
N LYS A 92 7.92 -39.17 -6.97
CA LYS A 92 6.52 -39.59 -7.21
C LYS A 92 5.92 -40.30 -5.98
N ASP A 93 6.71 -41.15 -5.33
CA ASP A 93 6.33 -41.86 -4.10
C ASP A 93 6.17 -40.87 -2.94
N SER A 94 7.11 -39.96 -2.73
CA SER A 94 7.01 -38.93 -1.67
C SER A 94 5.81 -38.01 -1.89
N PHE A 95 5.55 -37.62 -3.14
CA PHE A 95 4.45 -36.74 -3.51
C PHE A 95 3.08 -37.42 -3.30
N ASN A 96 2.90 -38.66 -3.76
CA ASN A 96 1.66 -39.39 -3.54
C ASN A 96 1.49 -39.86 -2.10
N THR A 97 2.56 -40.17 -1.36
CA THR A 97 2.48 -40.45 0.08
C THR A 97 1.92 -39.25 0.84
N TRP A 98 2.33 -38.04 0.47
CA TRP A 98 1.81 -36.81 1.04
C TRP A 98 0.32 -36.60 0.70
N LEU A 99 -0.06 -36.79 -0.57
CA LEU A 99 -1.43 -36.57 -1.01
C LEU A 99 -2.41 -37.69 -0.61
N ASN A 100 -1.92 -38.87 -0.24
CA ASN A 100 -2.74 -39.96 0.29
C ASN A 100 -2.91 -39.93 1.82
N GLN A 101 -2.53 -38.82 2.49
CA GLN A 101 -2.79 -38.68 3.92
C GLN A 101 -4.29 -38.48 4.20
N ALA A 102 -4.74 -38.93 5.37
CA ALA A 102 -6.16 -38.94 5.75
C ALA A 102 -6.86 -37.58 5.59
N SER A 103 -6.18 -36.46 5.89
CA SER A 103 -6.75 -35.12 5.74
C SER A 103 -7.00 -34.72 4.28
N VAL A 104 -6.23 -35.26 3.35
CA VAL A 104 -6.36 -35.01 1.90
C VAL A 104 -7.39 -35.95 1.28
N LEU A 105 -7.38 -37.23 1.68
CA LEU A 105 -8.39 -38.21 1.25
C LEU A 105 -9.82 -37.78 1.61
N GLU A 106 -10.01 -37.09 2.74
CA GLU A 106 -11.32 -36.53 3.09
C GLU A 106 -11.74 -35.41 2.13
N VAL A 107 -10.82 -34.54 1.72
CA VAL A 107 -11.07 -33.52 0.69
C VAL A 107 -11.40 -34.18 -0.65
N GLU A 108 -10.65 -35.21 -1.05
CA GLU A 108 -10.89 -35.98 -2.28
C GLU A 108 -12.27 -36.65 -2.28
N ARG A 109 -12.66 -37.26 -1.15
CA ARG A 109 -13.96 -37.93 -1.00
C ARG A 109 -15.11 -36.94 -1.15
N GLN A 110 -15.01 -35.77 -0.51
CA GLN A 110 -16.00 -34.71 -0.64
C GLN A 110 -16.04 -34.13 -2.06
N LEU A 111 -14.86 -33.93 -2.66
CA LEU A 111 -14.73 -33.43 -4.02
C LEU A 111 -15.35 -34.38 -5.03
N SER A 112 -15.04 -35.68 -4.94
CA SER A 112 -15.59 -36.75 -5.77
C SER A 112 -17.11 -36.82 -5.67
N LYS A 113 -17.67 -36.65 -4.46
CA LYS A 113 -19.13 -36.59 -4.25
C LYS A 113 -19.79 -35.43 -5.01
N GLN A 114 -19.12 -34.29 -5.12
CA GLN A 114 -19.66 -33.09 -5.76
C GLN A 114 -19.50 -33.11 -7.29
N ILE A 115 -18.39 -33.64 -7.80
CA ILE A 115 -18.13 -33.70 -9.25
C ILE A 115 -18.73 -34.95 -9.92
N GLY A 116 -18.85 -36.06 -9.19
CA GLY A 116 -19.34 -37.34 -9.71
C GLY A 116 -18.44 -37.92 -10.82
N ASN A 117 -19.01 -38.75 -11.69
CA ASN A 117 -18.33 -39.33 -12.86
C ASN A 117 -18.33 -38.38 -14.07
N SER A 118 -18.29 -37.06 -13.83
CA SER A 118 -18.26 -36.10 -14.93
C SER A 118 -16.92 -36.22 -15.68
N GLU A 119 -16.97 -36.52 -16.97
CA GLU A 119 -15.77 -36.60 -17.82
C GLU A 119 -15.21 -35.20 -18.16
N ASP A 120 -16.08 -34.17 -18.19
CA ASP A 120 -15.71 -32.80 -18.54
C ASP A 120 -15.54 -31.93 -17.27
N VAL A 121 -14.41 -32.10 -16.55
CA VAL A 121 -14.06 -31.31 -15.34
C VAL A 121 -12.75 -30.56 -15.55
N ARG A 122 -12.77 -29.25 -15.25
CA ARG A 122 -11.59 -28.39 -15.30
C ARG A 122 -11.08 -28.10 -13.90
N PHE A 123 -9.81 -28.40 -13.64
CA PHE A 123 -9.15 -28.16 -12.36
C PHE A 123 -8.18 -26.98 -12.43
N ILE A 124 -8.33 -26.03 -11.51
CA ILE A 124 -7.46 -24.86 -11.39
C ILE A 124 -6.80 -24.88 -10.02
N LEU A 125 -5.47 -25.03 -10.00
CA LEU A 125 -4.65 -24.84 -8.82
C LEU A 125 -4.33 -23.35 -8.62
N GLN A 126 -4.69 -22.82 -7.46
CA GLN A 126 -4.40 -21.44 -7.08
C GLN A 126 -3.56 -21.43 -5.80
N THR A 127 -2.33 -20.94 -5.89
CA THR A 127 -1.41 -20.84 -4.74
C THR A 127 -0.39 -19.72 -4.99
N GLN A 128 0.13 -19.12 -3.93
CA GLN A 128 1.24 -18.16 -3.99
C GLN A 128 2.62 -18.79 -3.81
N ASP A 129 2.68 -20.05 -3.35
CA ASP A 129 3.95 -20.75 -3.13
C ASP A 129 4.59 -21.18 -4.46
N SER A 130 5.88 -20.87 -4.61
CA SER A 130 6.62 -21.11 -5.85
C SER A 130 6.85 -22.59 -6.13
N LEU A 131 7.13 -23.38 -5.09
CA LEU A 131 7.39 -24.80 -5.21
C LEU A 131 6.11 -25.58 -5.51
N LEU A 132 5.00 -25.24 -4.84
CA LEU A 132 3.69 -25.83 -5.12
C LEU A 132 3.25 -25.63 -6.59
N ARG A 133 3.61 -24.51 -7.22
CA ARG A 133 3.36 -24.31 -8.67
C ARG A 133 4.24 -25.21 -9.55
N ARG A 134 5.43 -25.62 -9.08
CA ARG A 134 6.35 -26.46 -9.84
C ARG A 134 5.94 -27.93 -9.84
N LEU A 135 5.40 -28.44 -8.74
CA LEU A 135 5.10 -29.86 -8.55
C LEU A 135 4.18 -30.43 -9.66
N PRO A 136 4.49 -31.60 -10.26
CA PRO A 136 3.69 -32.23 -11.32
C PRO A 136 2.39 -32.84 -10.78
N TRP A 137 1.40 -31.97 -10.51
CA TRP A 137 0.11 -32.35 -9.92
C TRP A 137 -0.70 -33.38 -10.71
N HIS A 138 -0.46 -33.53 -12.02
CA HIS A 138 -1.07 -34.61 -12.82
C HIS A 138 -0.64 -36.02 -12.35
N LEU A 139 0.45 -36.13 -11.57
CA LEU A 139 0.90 -37.38 -10.94
C LEU A 139 0.15 -37.72 -9.66
N TRP A 140 -0.72 -36.85 -9.16
CA TRP A 140 -1.57 -37.18 -8.02
C TRP A 140 -2.51 -38.31 -8.40
N GLY A 141 -2.54 -39.37 -7.58
CA GLY A 141 -3.40 -40.55 -7.72
C GLY A 141 -4.80 -40.21 -8.22
N PHE A 142 -5.44 -39.20 -7.64
CA PHE A 142 -6.74 -38.67 -8.03
C PHE A 142 -6.90 -38.44 -9.55
N PHE A 143 -5.94 -37.79 -10.21
CA PHE A 143 -6.00 -37.56 -11.66
C PHE A 143 -5.67 -38.82 -12.45
N SER A 144 -4.69 -39.62 -12.01
CA SER A 144 -4.30 -40.84 -12.72
C SER A 144 -5.32 -41.99 -12.66
N THR A 145 -6.17 -42.04 -11.63
CA THR A 145 -7.10 -43.15 -11.42
C THR A 145 -8.57 -42.75 -11.47
N SER A 146 -8.92 -41.59 -10.92
CA SER A 146 -10.33 -41.22 -10.70
C SER A 146 -10.88 -40.29 -11.79
N HIS A 147 -10.03 -39.41 -12.35
CA HIS A 147 -10.41 -38.45 -13.40
C HIS A 147 -9.30 -38.29 -14.46
N PRO A 148 -8.96 -39.34 -15.23
CA PRO A 148 -7.82 -39.36 -16.16
C PRO A 148 -7.91 -38.35 -17.31
N GLN A 149 -9.12 -37.92 -17.67
CA GLN A 149 -9.37 -36.95 -18.74
C GLN A 149 -9.30 -35.49 -18.26
N ALA A 150 -9.03 -35.24 -16.98
CA ALA A 150 -9.01 -33.91 -16.39
C ALA A 150 -7.59 -33.30 -16.36
N GLU A 151 -7.43 -32.10 -16.91
CA GLU A 151 -6.16 -31.37 -16.87
C GLU A 151 -6.14 -30.34 -15.72
N ILE A 152 -5.01 -30.27 -15.01
CA ILE A 152 -4.77 -29.30 -13.94
C ILE A 152 -4.01 -28.08 -14.45
N VAL A 153 -4.54 -26.89 -14.17
CA VAL A 153 -4.06 -25.61 -14.69
C VAL A 153 -3.66 -24.70 -13.54
N ILE A 154 -2.61 -23.89 -13.69
CA ILE A 154 -2.13 -22.98 -12.64
C ILE A 154 -2.65 -21.56 -12.89
N SER A 155 -3.08 -20.86 -11.83
CA SER A 155 -3.58 -19.48 -11.91
C SER A 155 -3.12 -18.60 -10.74
N SER A 156 -3.01 -17.28 -10.98
CA SER A 156 -2.74 -16.27 -9.95
C SER A 156 -3.94 -15.36 -9.59
N GLU A 157 -4.78 -14.90 -10.54
CA GLU A 157 -5.93 -13.99 -10.27
C GLU A 157 -7.05 -14.02 -11.36
N TYR A 158 -8.26 -13.54 -11.02
CA TYR A 158 -9.53 -13.66 -11.78
C TYR A 158 -9.92 -12.40 -12.59
N GLU A 159 -10.17 -12.52 -13.91
CA GLU A 159 -10.91 -11.50 -14.72
C GLU A 159 -11.62 -12.12 -15.95
N PRO A 160 -12.91 -11.83 -16.24
CA PRO A 160 -13.65 -12.43 -17.36
C PRO A 160 -13.04 -12.12 -18.75
N SER A 161 -12.90 -13.14 -19.61
CA SER A 161 -12.55 -12.99 -21.04
C SER A 161 -13.46 -13.83 -21.94
N THR A 162 -14.04 -13.21 -22.98
CA THR A 162 -15.05 -13.81 -23.88
C THR A 162 -14.53 -14.10 -25.30
N LYS A 163 -13.22 -13.98 -25.56
CA LYS A 163 -12.66 -13.98 -26.93
C LYS A 163 -12.30 -15.40 -27.43
N GLN A 164 -12.79 -15.79 -28.61
CA GLN A 164 -12.48 -17.07 -29.32
C GLN A 164 -11.56 -16.84 -30.53
N LEU A 165 -10.79 -17.87 -30.95
CA LEU A 165 -9.98 -17.85 -32.19
C LEU A 165 -10.88 -17.76 -33.43
N LYS A 166 -10.44 -17.00 -34.45
CA LYS A 166 -11.16 -16.80 -35.73
C LYS A 166 -10.21 -17.06 -36.90
N VAL A 167 -10.73 -17.55 -38.03
CA VAL A 167 -9.96 -17.77 -39.26
C VAL A 167 -9.84 -16.46 -40.06
N PRO A 168 -8.67 -16.11 -40.64
CA PRO A 168 -7.39 -16.81 -40.47
C PRO A 168 -6.78 -16.59 -39.08
N VAL A 169 -6.24 -17.64 -38.46
CA VAL A 169 -5.59 -17.57 -37.14
C VAL A 169 -4.20 -16.95 -37.32
N LYS A 170 -3.96 -15.76 -36.76
CA LYS A 170 -2.70 -15.04 -36.92
C LYS A 170 -1.67 -15.47 -35.88
N ILE A 171 -0.53 -15.99 -36.33
CA ILE A 171 0.52 -16.49 -35.44
C ILE A 171 1.79 -15.66 -35.66
N LEU A 172 2.35 -15.11 -34.57
CA LEU A 172 3.69 -14.56 -34.56
C LEU A 172 4.64 -15.62 -34.00
N ALA A 173 5.53 -16.14 -34.83
CA ALA A 173 6.58 -17.09 -34.44
C ALA A 173 7.90 -16.33 -34.23
N ILE A 174 8.43 -16.35 -33.02
CA ILE A 174 9.71 -15.74 -32.67
C ILE A 174 10.72 -16.87 -32.47
N LEU A 175 11.68 -16.98 -33.37
CA LEU A 175 12.81 -17.88 -33.23
C LEU A 175 13.99 -17.08 -32.70
N GLY A 176 14.37 -17.37 -31.46
CA GLY A 176 15.51 -16.75 -30.79
C GLY A 176 16.85 -17.28 -31.30
N SER A 177 17.88 -17.13 -30.47
CA SER A 177 19.20 -17.71 -30.72
C SER A 177 19.10 -19.21 -31.01
N SER A 178 19.69 -19.63 -32.14
CA SER A 178 19.72 -21.02 -32.63
C SER A 178 20.96 -21.81 -32.18
N GLU A 179 21.72 -21.28 -31.21
CA GLU A 179 22.99 -21.83 -30.74
C GLU A 179 22.84 -23.27 -30.19
N GLY A 180 23.12 -24.28 -31.03
CA GLY A 180 23.11 -25.69 -30.62
C GLY A 180 21.72 -26.36 -30.59
N ILE A 181 20.71 -25.74 -31.22
CA ILE A 181 19.31 -26.22 -31.30
C ILE A 181 18.75 -26.04 -32.72
N ASP A 182 17.79 -26.88 -33.12
CA ASP A 182 17.13 -26.80 -34.43
C ASP A 182 15.74 -26.13 -34.32
N LEU A 183 15.67 -24.85 -34.64
CA LEU A 183 14.43 -24.08 -34.59
C LEU A 183 13.59 -24.20 -35.87
N GLN A 184 14.08 -24.85 -36.92
CA GLN A 184 13.38 -24.94 -38.20
C GLN A 184 12.19 -25.89 -38.10
N GLN A 185 12.34 -27.00 -37.36
CA GLN A 185 11.27 -27.98 -37.15
C GLN A 185 10.06 -27.38 -36.41
N ASP A 186 10.28 -26.49 -35.44
CA ASP A 186 9.20 -25.73 -34.77
C ASP A 186 8.45 -24.86 -35.78
N LEU A 187 9.17 -24.17 -36.66
CA LEU A 187 8.59 -23.26 -37.64
C LEU A 187 7.80 -23.99 -38.73
N ASP A 188 8.32 -25.11 -39.22
CA ASP A 188 7.63 -25.97 -40.20
C ASP A 188 6.31 -26.50 -39.63
N SER A 189 6.31 -26.87 -38.34
CA SER A 189 5.10 -27.32 -37.63
C SER A 189 4.02 -26.23 -37.56
N LEU A 190 4.42 -24.95 -37.47
CA LEU A 190 3.48 -23.82 -37.46
C LEU A 190 2.99 -23.48 -38.88
N HIS A 191 3.86 -23.49 -39.89
CA HIS A 191 3.47 -23.16 -41.27
C HIS A 191 2.47 -24.14 -41.88
N ASN A 192 2.48 -25.39 -41.43
CA ASN A 192 1.57 -26.43 -41.88
C ASN A 192 0.17 -26.36 -41.22
N LEU A 193 -0.11 -25.34 -40.39
CA LEU A 193 -1.39 -25.23 -39.68
C LEU A 193 -2.54 -24.81 -40.60
N PRO A 194 -3.66 -25.57 -40.62
CA PRO A 194 -4.79 -25.29 -41.50
C PRO A 194 -5.43 -23.94 -41.13
N GLY A 195 -5.56 -23.03 -42.10
CA GLY A 195 -6.22 -21.73 -41.89
C GLY A 195 -5.45 -20.76 -41.00
N ALA A 196 -4.16 -21.01 -40.74
CA ALA A 196 -3.27 -20.08 -40.05
C ALA A 196 -2.55 -19.14 -41.02
N LYS A 197 -2.25 -17.93 -40.55
CA LYS A 197 -1.30 -17.02 -41.18
C LYS A 197 -0.14 -16.82 -40.22
N VAL A 198 0.99 -17.47 -40.50
CA VAL A 198 2.21 -17.42 -39.69
C VAL A 198 3.13 -16.34 -40.22
N GLU A 199 3.61 -15.48 -39.34
CA GLU A 199 4.71 -14.56 -39.60
C GLU A 199 5.88 -14.91 -38.67
N SER A 200 7.05 -15.16 -39.25
CA SER A 200 8.25 -15.55 -38.51
C SER A 200 9.22 -14.38 -38.33
N LEU A 201 9.78 -14.28 -37.13
CA LEU A 201 10.90 -13.43 -36.78
C LEU A 201 12.06 -14.34 -36.38
N ILE A 202 13.05 -14.47 -37.27
CA ILE A 202 14.24 -15.29 -37.04
C ILE A 202 15.35 -14.39 -36.53
N GLU A 203 15.85 -14.70 -35.33
CA GLU A 203 16.85 -13.92 -34.61
C GLU A 203 16.61 -12.39 -34.67
N PRO A 204 15.39 -11.91 -34.34
CA PRO A 204 15.06 -10.51 -34.53
C PRO A 204 15.86 -9.60 -33.61
N THR A 205 16.12 -8.39 -34.07
CA THR A 205 16.54 -7.29 -33.19
C THR A 205 15.40 -6.96 -32.21
N ARG A 206 15.76 -6.42 -31.03
CA ARG A 206 14.76 -5.94 -30.06
C ARG A 206 13.75 -4.97 -30.68
N ARG A 207 14.19 -4.12 -31.62
CA ARG A 207 13.32 -3.17 -32.31
C ARG A 207 12.27 -3.85 -33.18
N GLN A 208 12.68 -4.81 -34.02
CA GLN A 208 11.76 -5.57 -34.89
C GLN A 208 10.72 -6.33 -34.07
N LEU A 209 11.14 -6.92 -32.94
CA LEU A 209 10.23 -7.60 -32.02
C LEU A 209 9.20 -6.65 -31.40
N ILE A 210 9.64 -5.49 -30.91
CA ILE A 210 8.75 -4.46 -30.33
C ILE A 210 7.77 -3.92 -31.38
N GLU A 211 8.24 -3.63 -32.59
CA GLU A 211 7.40 -3.12 -33.69
C GLU A 211 6.32 -4.13 -34.07
N ASN A 212 6.65 -5.41 -34.20
CA ASN A 212 5.66 -6.45 -34.52
C ASN A 212 4.63 -6.68 -33.41
N LEU A 213 5.06 -6.71 -32.14
CA LEU A 213 4.17 -6.87 -31.00
C LEU A 213 3.24 -5.67 -30.80
N ARG A 214 3.68 -4.44 -31.14
CA ARG A 214 2.86 -3.22 -30.99
C ARG A 214 1.99 -2.94 -32.20
N ASN A 215 2.50 -3.08 -33.41
CA ASN A 215 1.79 -2.55 -34.58
C ASN A 215 0.77 -3.54 -35.16
N LYS A 216 1.04 -4.85 -35.07
CA LYS A 216 0.19 -5.90 -35.64
C LYS A 216 -0.73 -6.54 -34.59
N SER A 217 -1.75 -7.28 -35.04
CA SER A 217 -2.63 -8.07 -34.18
C SER A 217 -2.34 -9.56 -34.37
N TRP A 218 -2.23 -10.27 -33.24
CA TRP A 218 -1.86 -11.68 -33.18
C TRP A 218 -2.91 -12.45 -32.40
N ASP A 219 -3.20 -13.67 -32.81
CA ASP A 219 -4.06 -14.60 -32.08
C ASP A 219 -3.24 -15.53 -31.19
N ILE A 220 -2.10 -15.99 -31.72
CA ILE A 220 -1.12 -16.85 -31.04
C ILE A 220 0.26 -16.20 -31.11
N LEU A 221 0.98 -16.22 -30.00
CA LEU A 221 2.40 -15.87 -29.91
C LEU A 221 3.19 -17.15 -29.64
N PHE A 222 4.17 -17.47 -30.47
CA PHE A 222 5.05 -18.60 -30.27
C PHE A 222 6.49 -18.10 -30.10
N PHE A 223 7.20 -18.63 -29.12
CA PHE A 223 8.63 -18.40 -28.91
C PHE A 223 9.36 -19.74 -28.76
N ALA A 224 10.45 -19.91 -29.49
CA ALA A 224 11.42 -20.99 -29.32
C ALA A 224 12.85 -20.43 -29.33
N GLY A 225 13.72 -20.96 -28.46
CA GLY A 225 15.09 -20.50 -28.28
C GLY A 225 15.50 -20.44 -26.81
N HIS A 226 16.70 -19.94 -26.52
CA HIS A 226 17.22 -19.97 -25.14
C HIS A 226 16.48 -19.05 -24.17
N SER A 227 16.25 -19.53 -22.94
CA SER A 227 15.71 -18.73 -21.83
C SER A 227 16.35 -19.06 -20.48
N ILE A 228 16.35 -18.11 -19.54
CA ILE A 228 16.91 -18.28 -18.19
C ILE A 228 16.09 -17.51 -17.14
N SER A 229 15.98 -18.03 -15.91
CA SER A 229 15.56 -17.26 -14.72
C SER A 229 16.50 -17.51 -13.53
N GLN A 230 16.57 -16.55 -12.59
CA GLN A 230 17.38 -16.63 -11.36
C GLN A 230 16.47 -16.72 -10.13
N GLU A 231 16.92 -17.41 -9.08
CA GLU A 231 16.23 -17.42 -7.77
C GLU A 231 16.49 -16.11 -7.01
N GLY A 232 15.41 -15.46 -6.52
CA GLY A 232 15.51 -14.24 -5.69
C GLY A 232 14.89 -12.94 -6.24
N ASP A 233 13.98 -13.01 -7.23
CA ASP A 233 13.20 -11.94 -7.90
C ASP A 233 13.81 -11.28 -9.18
N ASP A 234 12.91 -10.77 -10.04
CA ASP A 234 13.08 -10.02 -11.31
C ASP A 234 13.05 -10.73 -12.68
N GLY A 235 12.59 -11.99 -12.73
CA GLY A 235 11.81 -12.48 -13.86
C GLY A 235 12.56 -13.09 -15.07
N GLY A 236 11.88 -14.01 -15.77
CA GLY A 236 12.47 -14.77 -16.87
C GLY A 236 12.94 -13.91 -18.05
N LYS A 237 14.09 -14.30 -18.64
CA LYS A 237 14.74 -13.64 -19.78
C LYS A 237 14.81 -14.60 -20.97
N ILE A 238 14.68 -14.07 -22.18
CA ILE A 238 14.77 -14.81 -23.45
C ILE A 238 15.94 -14.30 -24.30
N LYS A 239 16.67 -15.17 -24.99
CA LYS A 239 17.74 -14.81 -25.92
C LYS A 239 17.14 -14.73 -27.33
N ILE A 240 16.89 -13.52 -27.81
CA ILE A 240 16.16 -13.29 -29.07
C ILE A 240 17.05 -13.33 -30.31
N ASN A 241 18.38 -13.28 -30.16
CA ASN A 241 19.39 -13.48 -31.21
C ASN A 241 20.78 -13.69 -30.58
N ASP A 242 21.77 -14.07 -31.37
CA ASP A 242 23.15 -14.30 -30.89
C ASP A 242 23.95 -13.04 -30.55
N ASN A 243 23.53 -11.89 -31.07
CA ASN A 243 24.27 -10.62 -30.98
C ASN A 243 23.84 -9.73 -29.80
N GLU A 244 22.68 -10.01 -29.18
CA GLU A 244 22.13 -9.27 -28.05
C GLU A 244 22.18 -10.11 -26.77
N SER A 245 22.31 -9.43 -25.62
CA SER A 245 22.19 -10.08 -24.32
C SER A 245 20.74 -10.52 -24.06
N TYR A 246 20.57 -11.47 -23.13
CA TYR A 246 19.26 -11.97 -22.70
C TYR A 246 18.27 -10.82 -22.39
N LEU A 247 17.13 -10.82 -23.08
CA LEU A 247 16.07 -9.82 -22.96
C LEU A 247 15.07 -10.22 -21.88
N SER A 248 14.94 -9.40 -20.84
CA SER A 248 13.90 -9.59 -19.81
C SER A 248 12.50 -9.40 -20.39
N LEU A 249 11.55 -10.30 -20.06
CA LEU A 249 10.13 -10.12 -20.41
C LEU A 249 9.52 -8.86 -19.79
N GLN A 250 10.07 -8.35 -18.69
CA GLN A 250 9.63 -7.07 -18.12
C GLN A 250 9.88 -5.92 -19.11
N ASN A 251 10.98 -5.96 -19.88
CA ASN A 251 11.29 -4.97 -20.91
C ASN A 251 10.30 -5.02 -22.09
N LEU A 252 9.61 -6.14 -22.28
CA LEU A 252 8.57 -6.33 -23.29
C LEU A 252 7.14 -6.15 -22.75
N ARG A 253 6.97 -5.83 -21.45
CA ARG A 253 5.67 -5.75 -20.77
C ARG A 253 4.64 -4.90 -21.51
N TYR A 254 5.04 -3.72 -21.99
CA TYR A 254 4.14 -2.82 -22.71
C TYR A 254 3.77 -3.35 -24.10
N SER A 255 4.72 -3.93 -24.82
CA SER A 255 4.50 -4.50 -26.15
C SER A 255 3.58 -5.73 -26.08
N LEU A 256 3.82 -6.63 -25.12
CA LEU A 256 2.98 -7.79 -24.89
C LEU A 256 1.57 -7.40 -24.41
N ARG A 257 1.43 -6.41 -23.52
CA ARG A 257 0.11 -5.84 -23.16
C ARG A 257 -0.63 -5.29 -24.37
N HIS A 258 0.09 -4.65 -25.29
CA HIS A 258 -0.50 -4.14 -26.53
C HIS A 258 -0.97 -5.29 -27.44
N ALA A 259 -0.17 -6.34 -27.59
CA ALA A 259 -0.57 -7.55 -28.30
C ALA A 259 -1.83 -8.21 -27.70
N VAL A 260 -1.92 -8.31 -26.36
CA VAL A 260 -3.13 -8.78 -25.65
C VAL A 260 -4.34 -7.91 -25.94
N LYS A 261 -4.20 -6.58 -25.86
CA LYS A 261 -5.27 -5.64 -26.23
C LYS A 261 -5.74 -5.85 -27.68
N LYS A 262 -4.79 -6.05 -28.59
CA LYS A 262 -5.05 -6.28 -30.03
C LYS A 262 -5.55 -7.68 -30.39
N GLY A 263 -5.64 -8.60 -29.42
CA GLY A 263 -6.31 -9.87 -29.62
C GLY A 263 -5.50 -11.13 -29.33
N LEU A 264 -4.30 -11.03 -28.74
CA LEU A 264 -3.50 -12.20 -28.35
C LEU A 264 -4.26 -13.04 -27.32
N LYS A 265 -4.44 -14.34 -27.61
CA LYS A 265 -5.23 -15.29 -26.80
C LYS A 265 -4.36 -16.37 -26.17
N LEU A 266 -3.40 -16.90 -26.93
CA LEU A 266 -2.52 -17.97 -26.52
C LEU A 266 -1.06 -17.57 -26.73
N ALA A 267 -0.22 -17.75 -25.71
CA ALA A 267 1.22 -17.66 -25.85
C ALA A 267 1.87 -19.02 -25.54
N ILE A 268 2.78 -19.47 -26.39
CA ILE A 268 3.49 -20.75 -26.25
C ILE A 268 4.98 -20.42 -26.16
N PHE A 269 5.60 -20.71 -25.02
CA PHE A 269 7.03 -20.54 -24.79
C PHE A 269 7.67 -21.93 -24.75
N ASN A 270 8.19 -22.35 -25.90
CA ASN A 270 8.90 -23.60 -26.09
C ASN A 270 10.39 -23.42 -25.71
N SER A 271 10.65 -23.10 -24.43
CA SER A 271 11.98 -22.74 -23.94
C SER A 271 12.24 -23.19 -22.49
N CYS A 272 13.52 -23.22 -22.08
CA CYS A 272 14.04 -23.90 -20.89
C CYS A 272 13.68 -23.39 -19.49
N ASP A 273 12.89 -22.34 -19.30
CA ASP A 273 12.43 -21.97 -17.95
C ASP A 273 11.10 -21.22 -17.99
N GLY A 274 10.04 -22.00 -18.01
CA GLY A 274 8.69 -21.50 -18.14
C GLY A 274 8.10 -20.89 -16.88
N LEU A 275 8.57 -21.23 -15.68
CA LEU A 275 7.91 -20.79 -14.44
C LEU A 275 8.31 -19.38 -14.02
N GLY A 276 9.58 -19.01 -14.23
CA GLY A 276 10.02 -17.62 -14.13
C GLY A 276 9.40 -16.71 -15.20
N LEU A 277 9.18 -17.25 -16.42
CA LEU A 277 8.45 -16.56 -17.49
C LEU A 277 6.95 -16.45 -17.16
N ALA A 278 6.31 -17.51 -16.67
CA ALA A 278 4.89 -17.57 -16.35
C ALA A 278 4.48 -16.61 -15.23
N ARG A 279 5.34 -16.41 -14.21
CA ARG A 279 5.09 -15.40 -13.16
C ARG A 279 5.03 -13.98 -13.74
N ASN A 280 5.90 -13.66 -14.69
CA ASN A 280 5.87 -12.37 -15.41
C ASN A 280 4.68 -12.26 -16.37
N LEU A 281 4.34 -13.35 -17.06
CA LEU A 281 3.23 -13.41 -18.03
C LEU A 281 1.86 -13.37 -17.37
N ALA A 282 1.73 -13.89 -16.14
CA ALA A 282 0.53 -13.76 -15.32
C ALA A 282 0.12 -12.28 -15.13
N ASN A 283 1.09 -11.39 -14.90
CA ASN A 283 0.89 -9.93 -14.80
C ASN A 283 0.54 -9.23 -16.13
N LEU A 284 0.69 -9.95 -17.25
CA LEU A 284 0.37 -9.47 -18.61
C LEU A 284 -1.06 -9.83 -19.04
N ARG A 285 -1.75 -10.68 -18.27
CA ARG A 285 -3.15 -11.09 -18.50
C ARG A 285 -3.38 -11.74 -19.88
N ILE A 286 -2.39 -12.49 -20.38
CA ILE A 286 -2.60 -13.35 -21.55
C ILE A 286 -3.60 -14.45 -21.16
N PRO A 287 -4.70 -14.68 -21.90
CA PRO A 287 -5.73 -15.63 -21.48
C PRO A 287 -5.21 -17.05 -21.25
N TYR A 288 -4.29 -17.50 -22.10
CA TYR A 288 -3.66 -18.82 -22.05
C TYR A 288 -2.16 -18.70 -22.30
N THR A 289 -1.35 -19.34 -21.46
CA THR A 289 0.09 -19.48 -21.69
C THR A 289 0.49 -20.94 -21.50
N ILE A 290 1.24 -21.51 -22.45
CA ILE A 290 1.90 -22.81 -22.32
C ILE A 290 3.39 -22.56 -22.10
N VAL A 291 3.96 -23.19 -21.08
CA VAL A 291 5.38 -23.09 -20.73
C VAL A 291 5.92 -24.46 -20.26
N MET A 292 7.23 -24.60 -20.15
CA MET A 292 7.88 -25.80 -19.60
C MET A 292 8.29 -25.59 -18.13
N ARG A 293 8.02 -26.56 -17.25
CA ARG A 293 8.31 -26.44 -15.80
C ARG A 293 9.80 -26.34 -15.48
N GLU A 294 10.60 -27.08 -16.23
CA GLU A 294 12.05 -27.24 -16.08
C GLU A 294 12.69 -27.15 -17.47
N PRO A 295 14.03 -27.06 -17.57
CA PRO A 295 14.74 -27.14 -18.85
C PRO A 295 14.26 -28.31 -19.70
N VAL A 296 13.97 -28.04 -20.98
CA VAL A 296 13.44 -29.02 -21.92
C VAL A 296 14.48 -29.30 -23.04
N PRO A 297 14.75 -30.57 -23.37
CA PRO A 297 15.51 -30.92 -24.55
C PRO A 297 14.81 -30.45 -25.83
N ASP A 298 15.57 -29.99 -26.82
CA ASP A 298 15.05 -29.45 -28.08
C ASP A 298 14.08 -30.41 -28.78
N VAL A 299 14.46 -31.69 -28.89
CA VAL A 299 13.60 -32.74 -29.48
C VAL A 299 12.28 -32.94 -28.73
N ILE A 300 12.29 -32.83 -27.40
CA ILE A 300 11.07 -32.97 -26.58
C ILE A 300 10.16 -31.75 -26.75
N ALA A 301 10.75 -30.56 -26.87
CA ALA A 301 10.03 -29.32 -27.15
C ALA A 301 9.33 -29.37 -28.52
N GLN A 302 10.02 -29.86 -29.55
CA GLN A 302 9.49 -30.02 -30.91
C GLN A 302 8.37 -31.07 -30.96
N GLU A 303 8.57 -32.24 -30.35
CA GLU A 303 7.56 -33.29 -30.34
C GLU A 303 6.33 -32.91 -29.50
N PHE A 304 6.53 -32.22 -28.37
CA PHE A 304 5.41 -31.61 -27.64
C PHE A 304 4.58 -30.69 -28.55
N LEU A 305 5.24 -29.75 -29.24
CA LEU A 305 4.56 -28.79 -30.11
C LEU A 305 3.78 -29.52 -31.22
N LYS A 306 4.38 -30.51 -31.86
CA LYS A 306 3.77 -31.33 -32.90
C LYS A 306 2.54 -32.09 -32.41
N TYR A 307 2.63 -32.82 -31.29
CA TYR A 307 1.49 -33.55 -30.74
C TYR A 307 0.38 -32.59 -30.30
N PHE A 308 0.73 -31.49 -29.63
CA PHE A 308 -0.21 -30.48 -29.19
C PHE A 308 -0.96 -29.84 -30.37
N LEU A 309 -0.25 -29.38 -31.40
CA LEU A 309 -0.85 -28.73 -32.57
C LEU A 309 -1.74 -29.70 -33.36
N THR A 310 -1.36 -30.97 -33.45
CA THR A 310 -2.16 -32.02 -34.10
C THR A 310 -3.52 -32.18 -33.41
N ALA A 311 -3.52 -32.34 -32.08
CA ALA A 311 -4.76 -32.45 -31.32
C ALA A 311 -5.58 -31.15 -31.37
N PHE A 312 -4.92 -29.99 -31.18
CA PHE A 312 -5.59 -28.70 -31.10
C PHE A 312 -6.29 -28.31 -32.41
N THR A 313 -5.67 -28.56 -33.56
CA THR A 313 -6.25 -28.27 -34.88
C THR A 313 -7.38 -29.21 -35.28
N ASN A 314 -7.42 -30.43 -34.74
CA ASN A 314 -8.54 -31.37 -34.91
C ASN A 314 -9.82 -30.97 -34.14
N GLY A 315 -9.78 -29.84 -33.43
CA GLY A 315 -10.93 -29.25 -32.74
C GLY A 315 -11.05 -29.65 -31.28
N GLU A 316 -10.03 -30.30 -30.73
CA GLU A 316 -9.93 -30.56 -29.30
C GLU A 316 -9.76 -29.26 -28.50
N SER A 317 -10.11 -29.32 -27.22
CA SER A 317 -9.86 -28.22 -26.30
C SER A 317 -8.37 -28.01 -26.08
N LEU A 318 -7.95 -26.80 -25.70
CA LEU A 318 -6.57 -26.54 -25.29
C LEU A 318 -6.08 -27.55 -24.24
N TYR A 319 -6.94 -27.89 -23.27
CA TYR A 319 -6.60 -28.80 -22.17
C TYR A 319 -6.41 -30.22 -22.65
N THR A 320 -7.39 -30.74 -23.41
CA THR A 320 -7.36 -32.07 -24.02
C THR A 320 -6.14 -32.22 -24.93
N SER A 321 -5.80 -31.16 -25.67
CA SER A 321 -4.66 -31.16 -26.58
C SER A 321 -3.32 -31.27 -25.85
N VAL A 322 -3.16 -30.55 -24.72
CA VAL A 322 -1.94 -30.66 -23.89
C VAL A 322 -1.88 -32.00 -23.18
N ASN A 323 -3.01 -32.51 -22.70
CA ASN A 323 -3.10 -33.82 -22.06
C ASN A 323 -2.71 -34.95 -23.01
N GLN A 324 -3.29 -35.01 -24.21
CA GLN A 324 -2.92 -35.97 -25.26
C GLN A 324 -1.45 -35.83 -25.69
N ALA A 325 -0.92 -34.60 -25.76
CA ALA A 325 0.49 -34.39 -26.05
C ALA A 325 1.40 -34.99 -24.95
N ARG A 326 1.03 -34.85 -23.66
CA ARG A 326 1.76 -35.48 -22.56
C ARG A 326 1.67 -36.99 -22.58
N GLU A 327 0.50 -37.57 -22.90
CA GLU A 327 0.33 -39.02 -23.05
C GLU A 327 1.28 -39.57 -24.12
N ARG A 328 1.36 -38.91 -25.28
CA ARG A 328 2.29 -39.33 -26.34
C ARG A 328 3.76 -39.15 -25.95
N LEU A 329 4.11 -38.07 -25.25
CA LEU A 329 5.46 -37.91 -24.69
C LEU A 329 5.79 -39.03 -23.67
N HIS A 330 4.81 -39.43 -22.87
CA HIS A 330 4.96 -40.54 -21.93
C HIS A 330 5.22 -41.86 -22.65
N GLU A 331 4.41 -42.19 -23.66
CA GLU A 331 4.49 -43.45 -24.39
C GLU A 331 5.72 -43.55 -25.30
N GLU A 332 6.06 -42.47 -26.01
CA GLU A 332 7.06 -42.49 -27.08
C GLU A 332 8.45 -42.03 -26.60
N TRP A 333 8.55 -41.21 -25.55
CA TRP A 333 9.79 -40.49 -25.21
C TRP A 333 10.32 -40.68 -23.79
N GLU A 334 9.53 -41.15 -22.80
CA GLU A 334 10.03 -41.26 -21.42
C GLU A 334 11.16 -42.28 -21.23
N ARG A 335 11.28 -43.26 -22.12
CA ARG A 335 12.42 -44.20 -22.11
C ARG A 335 13.74 -43.48 -22.32
N ASP A 336 13.76 -42.50 -23.21
CA ASP A 336 14.96 -41.78 -23.60
C ASP A 336 15.15 -40.47 -22.85
N TYR A 337 14.05 -39.84 -22.46
CA TYR A 337 14.00 -38.62 -21.67
C TYR A 337 13.06 -38.82 -20.48
N PRO A 338 13.57 -39.38 -19.37
CA PRO A 338 12.79 -39.57 -18.15
C PRO A 338 12.01 -38.31 -17.77
N CYS A 339 10.71 -38.48 -17.49
CA CYS A 339 9.82 -37.40 -17.08
C CYS A 339 9.51 -36.33 -18.15
N ALA A 340 9.73 -36.61 -19.44
CA ALA A 340 9.39 -35.67 -20.53
C ALA A 340 7.93 -35.18 -20.47
N SER A 341 7.00 -36.05 -20.08
CA SER A 341 5.58 -35.70 -19.91
C SER A 341 5.33 -34.71 -18.76
N TRP A 342 6.25 -34.57 -17.80
CA TRP A 342 6.06 -33.69 -16.64
C TRP A 342 6.21 -32.22 -17.00
N LEU A 343 6.91 -31.92 -18.09
CA LEU A 343 7.42 -30.58 -18.40
C LEU A 343 6.34 -29.59 -18.87
N PRO A 344 5.47 -29.90 -19.85
CA PRO A 344 4.56 -28.88 -20.40
C PRO A 344 3.48 -28.52 -19.38
N VAL A 345 3.18 -27.24 -19.15
CA VAL A 345 2.12 -26.79 -18.22
C VAL A 345 1.35 -25.58 -18.75
N ILE A 346 0.04 -25.57 -18.47
CA ILE A 346 -0.85 -24.45 -18.81
C ILE A 346 -0.94 -23.48 -17.63
N PHE A 347 -0.69 -22.20 -17.91
CA PHE A 347 -1.05 -21.06 -17.07
C PHE A 347 -2.27 -20.37 -17.66
N GLN A 348 -3.26 -20.08 -16.82
CA GLN A 348 -4.53 -19.55 -17.30
C GLN A 348 -5.17 -18.54 -16.35
N ASN A 349 -5.82 -17.55 -16.94
CA ASN A 349 -6.85 -16.77 -16.25
C ASN A 349 -8.10 -17.66 -15.95
N PRO A 350 -8.55 -17.79 -14.69
CA PRO A 350 -9.64 -18.68 -14.28
C PRO A 350 -10.96 -18.42 -15.01
N ALA A 351 -11.24 -17.17 -15.36
CA ALA A 351 -12.49 -16.77 -15.99
C ALA A 351 -12.44 -16.82 -17.53
N ALA A 352 -11.34 -17.27 -18.13
CA ALA A 352 -11.28 -17.51 -19.57
C ALA A 352 -12.10 -18.77 -19.95
N ARG A 353 -12.96 -18.62 -20.96
CA ARG A 353 -13.73 -19.74 -21.56
C ARG A 353 -12.82 -20.63 -22.40
N GLU A 354 -13.06 -21.94 -22.34
CA GLU A 354 -12.37 -22.97 -23.11
C GLU A 354 -11.97 -22.51 -24.53
N LEU A 355 -10.68 -22.65 -24.86
CA LEU A 355 -10.12 -22.30 -26.16
C LEU A 355 -10.10 -23.54 -27.07
N LYS A 356 -10.61 -23.39 -28.30
CA LYS A 356 -10.57 -24.40 -29.37
C LYS A 356 -10.07 -23.77 -30.65
N TYR A 357 -9.38 -24.55 -31.48
CA TYR A 357 -9.04 -24.14 -32.84
C TYR A 357 -10.31 -24.10 -33.71
N PRO A 358 -10.53 -23.06 -34.54
CA PRO A 358 -11.75 -22.92 -35.32
C PRO A 358 -11.83 -24.02 -36.40
N ARG A 359 -12.96 -24.71 -36.51
CA ARG A 359 -13.24 -25.62 -37.62
C ARG A 359 -13.34 -24.83 -38.92
N ILE A 360 -12.55 -25.21 -39.93
CA ILE A 360 -12.64 -24.64 -41.27
C ILE A 360 -13.87 -25.24 -41.95
N ILE A 361 -14.98 -24.51 -41.92
CA ILE A 361 -16.21 -24.89 -42.62
C ILE A 361 -16.08 -24.42 -44.07
N ASN A 362 -16.20 -25.34 -45.02
CA ASN A 362 -16.20 -25.03 -46.44
C ASN A 362 -17.53 -24.33 -46.79
N TRP A 363 -17.48 -23.02 -47.08
CA TRP A 363 -18.66 -22.15 -47.21
C TRP A 363 -19.54 -22.45 -48.43
N LYS A 364 -19.17 -23.41 -49.29
CA LYS A 364 -20.02 -23.86 -50.41
C LYS A 364 -21.31 -24.58 -49.98
N GLU A 365 -21.45 -24.99 -48.72
CA GLU A 365 -22.61 -25.79 -48.26
C GLU A 365 -23.63 -25.06 -47.36
N LYS A 366 -23.35 -23.82 -46.90
CA LYS A 366 -24.18 -23.18 -45.86
C LYS A 366 -24.88 -21.87 -46.27
N ALA A 367 -24.72 -21.45 -47.52
CA ALA A 367 -25.30 -20.20 -48.03
C ALA A 367 -26.81 -20.26 -48.35
N PHE A 368 -27.53 -21.33 -47.98
CA PHE A 368 -28.92 -21.52 -48.43
C PHE A 368 -30.03 -21.24 -47.41
N ARG A 369 -29.75 -20.81 -46.17
CA ARG A 369 -30.85 -20.61 -45.19
C ARG A 369 -30.73 -19.36 -44.33
N THR A 370 -31.50 -18.36 -44.79
CA THR A 370 -32.42 -17.51 -44.00
C THR A 370 -31.94 -16.12 -43.61
N ALA A 371 -32.39 -15.14 -44.40
CA ALA A 371 -32.55 -13.75 -44.04
C ALA A 371 -34.05 -13.39 -43.87
N ILE A 372 -34.30 -12.24 -43.22
CA ILE A 372 -35.53 -11.42 -43.17
C ILE A 372 -36.39 -11.52 -41.89
N VAL A 373 -36.62 -10.36 -41.24
CA VAL A 373 -37.89 -9.69 -40.82
C VAL A 373 -37.67 -8.85 -39.53
N THR A 374 -38.15 -7.63 -39.25
CA THR A 374 -38.63 -6.40 -39.93
C THR A 374 -38.84 -5.34 -38.82
N VAL A 375 -38.85 -4.06 -39.18
CA VAL A 375 -38.89 -2.82 -38.37
C VAL A 375 -40.31 -2.31 -38.06
N SER A 376 -40.42 -1.51 -36.97
CA SER A 376 -41.30 -0.33 -36.69
C SER A 376 -42.78 -0.44 -36.27
N LEU A 377 -43.20 0.36 -35.25
CA LEU A 377 -44.02 1.60 -35.38
C LEU A 377 -44.48 2.20 -34.01
N GLY A 378 -44.60 3.54 -33.93
CA GLY A 378 -45.53 4.20 -33.00
C GLY A 378 -45.15 5.59 -32.46
N CYS A 379 -45.49 6.68 -33.17
CA CYS A 379 -45.67 8.02 -32.61
C CYS A 379 -47.02 8.59 -33.06
N VAL A 380 -47.74 9.27 -32.14
CA VAL A 380 -48.44 10.57 -32.29
C VAL A 380 -49.33 10.77 -31.04
N GLY A 381 -49.04 11.80 -30.23
CA GLY A 381 -49.82 12.15 -29.03
C GLY A 381 -49.16 13.14 -28.03
N ALA A 382 -47.97 13.67 -28.32
CA ALA A 382 -47.12 14.32 -27.30
C ALA A 382 -46.80 15.82 -27.51
N VAL A 383 -47.55 16.59 -28.31
CA VAL A 383 -47.08 17.95 -28.69
C VAL A 383 -47.55 19.10 -27.77
N LEU A 384 -48.53 18.95 -26.88
CA LEU A 384 -48.96 20.05 -25.98
C LEU A 384 -48.46 19.94 -24.53
N ALA A 385 -48.09 18.76 -24.04
CA ALA A 385 -47.44 18.59 -22.72
C ALA A 385 -45.90 18.77 -22.77
N TYR A 386 -45.28 18.68 -23.96
CA TYR A 386 -43.83 18.83 -24.13
C TYR A 386 -43.35 20.28 -23.92
N GLY A 387 -44.15 21.28 -24.33
CA GLY A 387 -43.77 22.68 -24.25
C GLY A 387 -43.60 23.22 -22.83
N ILE A 388 -44.45 22.80 -21.88
CA ILE A 388 -44.37 23.24 -20.47
C ILE A 388 -43.20 22.54 -19.74
N ASN A 389 -42.98 21.24 -20.02
CA ASN A 389 -41.87 20.48 -19.43
C ASN A 389 -40.50 20.98 -19.92
N GLU A 390 -40.38 21.39 -21.18
CA GLU A 390 -39.14 22.00 -21.71
C GLU A 390 -38.85 23.38 -21.11
N ILE A 391 -39.86 24.24 -20.92
CA ILE A 391 -39.67 25.54 -20.26
C ILE A 391 -39.19 25.38 -18.82
N ASN A 392 -39.79 24.45 -18.06
CA ASN A 392 -39.39 24.16 -16.69
C ASN A 392 -37.97 23.57 -16.59
N PHE A 393 -37.54 22.79 -17.58
CA PHE A 393 -36.17 22.26 -17.63
C PHE A 393 -35.14 23.35 -17.97
N ARG A 394 -35.42 24.21 -18.96
CA ARG A 394 -34.58 25.40 -19.26
C ARG A 394 -34.44 26.32 -18.06
N ASN A 395 -35.43 26.35 -17.16
CA ASN A 395 -35.39 27.19 -15.99
C ASN A 395 -34.34 26.81 -14.93
N ARG A 396 -33.64 25.68 -15.10
CA ARG A 396 -32.62 25.17 -14.18
C ARG A 396 -31.21 25.70 -14.43
N PHE A 397 -30.99 26.38 -15.55
CA PHE A 397 -29.67 26.84 -16.00
C PHE A 397 -29.53 28.35 -15.79
N SER A 398 -28.31 28.79 -15.45
CA SER A 398 -27.96 30.20 -15.37
C SER A 398 -26.46 30.41 -15.56
N ASP A 399 -26.12 31.42 -16.35
CA ASP A 399 -24.78 31.99 -16.48
C ASP A 399 -24.68 33.39 -15.84
N GLY A 400 -25.72 33.81 -15.14
CA GLY A 400 -25.88 35.16 -14.58
C GLY A 400 -27.22 35.81 -14.91
N ASN A 401 -28.02 35.21 -15.78
CA ASN A 401 -29.34 35.70 -16.15
C ASN A 401 -30.45 35.38 -15.13
N LYS A 402 -30.17 34.61 -14.08
CA LYS A 402 -31.13 34.22 -13.03
C LYS A 402 -30.45 33.81 -11.72
N ILE A 403 -31.16 33.96 -10.60
CA ILE A 403 -30.74 33.44 -9.29
C ILE A 403 -31.20 31.99 -9.16
N LEU A 404 -30.27 31.08 -8.93
CA LEU A 404 -30.56 29.68 -8.62
C LEU A 404 -30.50 29.45 -7.10
N VAL A 405 -29.49 30.00 -6.40
CA VAL A 405 -29.31 29.81 -4.95
C VAL A 405 -30.02 30.93 -4.18
N LYS A 406 -31.26 30.66 -3.77
CA LYS A 406 -32.11 31.66 -3.08
C LYS A 406 -31.74 31.92 -1.62
N THR A 407 -30.98 31.03 -0.97
CA THR A 407 -30.64 31.13 0.46
C THR A 407 -29.71 32.28 0.82
N VAL A 408 -29.02 32.87 -0.16
CA VAL A 408 -28.06 33.98 0.00
C VAL A 408 -28.40 35.16 -0.91
N GLU A 409 -29.69 35.36 -1.18
CA GLU A 409 -30.17 36.41 -2.08
C GLU A 409 -30.04 37.81 -1.48
N THR A 410 -29.38 38.72 -2.20
CA THR A 410 -29.33 40.16 -1.89
C THR A 410 -30.11 40.96 -2.93
N GLU A 411 -30.55 42.16 -2.56
CA GLU A 411 -31.22 43.07 -3.52
C GLU A 411 -30.28 43.47 -4.67
N TYR A 412 -28.97 43.60 -4.38
CA TYR A 412 -27.97 43.83 -5.42
C TYR A 412 -27.80 42.63 -6.36
N LYS A 413 -27.88 41.39 -5.86
CA LYS A 413 -27.86 40.18 -6.70
C LYS A 413 -29.03 40.16 -7.69
N LYS A 414 -30.25 40.50 -7.24
CA LYS A 414 -31.44 40.64 -8.11
C LYS A 414 -31.23 41.67 -9.21
N GLN A 415 -30.74 42.85 -8.83
CA GLN A 415 -30.45 43.93 -9.76
C GLN A 415 -29.34 43.55 -10.76
N GLY A 416 -28.33 42.79 -10.30
CA GLY A 416 -27.25 42.27 -11.13
C GLY A 416 -27.76 41.30 -12.18
N VAL A 417 -28.56 40.31 -11.77
CA VAL A 417 -29.22 39.34 -12.65
C VAL A 417 -30.16 40.02 -13.67
N GLN A 418 -30.93 41.00 -13.24
CA GLN A 418 -31.81 41.77 -14.14
C GLN A 418 -31.00 42.61 -15.14
N ALA A 419 -29.86 43.16 -14.74
CA ALA A 419 -28.97 43.88 -15.63
C ALA A 419 -28.30 42.92 -16.63
N PHE A 420 -27.83 41.76 -16.16
CA PHE A 420 -27.20 40.73 -16.98
C PHE A 420 -28.14 40.19 -18.06
N SER A 421 -29.38 39.84 -17.70
CA SER A 421 -30.41 39.37 -18.66
C SER A 421 -30.78 40.43 -19.71
N ARG A 422 -30.66 41.72 -19.36
CA ARG A 422 -30.82 42.85 -20.29
C ARG A 422 -29.53 43.24 -21.02
N LYS A 423 -28.46 42.43 -20.93
CA LYS A 423 -27.14 42.67 -21.52
C LYS A 423 -26.46 43.97 -21.07
N LYS A 424 -26.84 44.52 -19.91
CA LYS A 424 -26.23 45.72 -19.29
C LYS A 424 -25.07 45.31 -18.38
N TYR A 425 -24.00 44.77 -18.95
CA TYR A 425 -22.94 44.09 -18.21
C TYR A 425 -22.17 44.97 -17.22
N ASN A 426 -21.85 46.23 -17.55
CA ASN A 426 -21.22 47.15 -16.59
C ASN A 426 -22.07 47.38 -15.33
N ARG A 427 -23.39 47.48 -15.50
CA ARG A 427 -24.33 47.55 -14.37
C ARG A 427 -24.41 46.23 -13.63
N ALA A 428 -24.35 45.09 -14.32
CA ALA A 428 -24.32 43.79 -13.67
C ALA A 428 -23.06 43.63 -12.80
N ILE A 429 -21.89 44.04 -13.29
CA ILE A 429 -20.60 44.03 -12.58
C ILE A 429 -20.68 44.83 -11.27
N ASP A 430 -21.10 46.11 -11.33
CA ASP A 430 -21.27 46.96 -10.14
C ASP A 430 -22.18 46.30 -9.09
N LYS A 431 -23.28 45.69 -9.54
CA LYS A 431 -24.27 45.08 -8.66
C LYS A 431 -23.80 43.77 -8.05
N PHE A 432 -23.11 42.91 -8.80
CA PHE A 432 -22.52 41.70 -8.22
C PHE A 432 -21.37 42.01 -7.26
N GLN A 433 -20.55 43.04 -7.54
CA GLN A 433 -19.52 43.51 -6.60
C GLN A 433 -20.14 43.97 -5.27
N LYS A 434 -21.21 44.77 -5.32
CA LYS A 434 -21.95 45.18 -4.11
C LYS A 434 -22.60 44.00 -3.39
N SER A 435 -23.10 43.00 -4.12
CA SER A 435 -23.61 41.76 -3.53
C SER A 435 -22.52 41.04 -2.73
N LEU A 436 -21.32 40.90 -3.29
CA LEU A 436 -20.17 40.25 -2.62
C LEU A 436 -19.60 41.06 -1.46
N GLN A 437 -19.73 42.39 -1.46
CA GLN A 437 -19.38 43.19 -0.28
C GLN A 437 -20.30 42.88 0.91
N LEU A 438 -21.58 42.59 0.66
CA LEU A 438 -22.54 42.20 1.70
C LEU A 438 -22.45 40.71 2.07
N GLN A 439 -22.19 39.86 1.09
CA GLN A 439 -22.14 38.41 1.22
C GLN A 439 -20.89 37.86 0.52
N PRO A 440 -19.69 38.05 1.10
CA PRO A 440 -18.43 37.64 0.47
C PRO A 440 -18.31 36.12 0.27
N ASN A 441 -19.11 35.34 1.01
CA ASN A 441 -19.12 33.88 0.94
C ASN A 441 -20.14 33.32 -0.08
N ASP A 442 -20.69 34.14 -0.99
CA ASP A 442 -21.65 33.75 -2.04
C ASP A 442 -20.93 33.40 -3.37
N PRO A 443 -20.70 32.12 -3.67
CA PRO A 443 -19.98 31.71 -4.88
C PRO A 443 -20.77 31.95 -6.17
N GLU A 444 -22.10 31.95 -6.13
CA GLU A 444 -22.92 32.21 -7.31
C GLU A 444 -22.76 33.67 -7.77
N SER A 445 -22.73 34.62 -6.83
CA SER A 445 -22.45 36.03 -7.16
C SER A 445 -21.05 36.24 -7.73
N LEU A 446 -20.03 35.50 -7.26
CA LEU A 446 -18.67 35.59 -7.79
C LEU A 446 -18.58 35.02 -9.22
N ILE A 447 -19.21 33.87 -9.47
CA ILE A 447 -19.31 33.30 -10.82
C ILE A 447 -20.02 34.27 -11.78
N TYR A 448 -21.14 34.85 -11.35
CA TYR A 448 -21.89 35.80 -12.18
C TYR A 448 -21.14 37.11 -12.42
N LEU A 449 -20.40 37.60 -11.43
CA LEU A 449 -19.47 38.73 -11.60
C LEU A 449 -18.44 38.42 -12.68
N ASN A 450 -17.81 37.24 -12.63
CA ASN A 450 -16.82 36.83 -13.61
C ASN A 450 -17.41 36.64 -15.00
N ASN A 451 -18.56 35.99 -15.12
CA ASN A 451 -19.27 35.87 -16.38
C ASN A 451 -19.67 37.24 -16.96
N ALA A 452 -20.01 38.22 -16.12
CA ALA A 452 -20.35 39.58 -16.57
C ALA A 452 -19.13 40.34 -17.10
N LYS A 453 -17.94 40.14 -16.50
CA LYS A 453 -16.67 40.72 -17.00
C LYS A 453 -16.26 40.17 -18.37
N ILE A 454 -16.67 38.93 -18.68
CA ILE A 454 -16.38 38.24 -19.95
C ILE A 454 -17.28 38.72 -21.10
N ALA A 455 -18.46 39.26 -20.79
CA ALA A 455 -19.52 39.44 -21.76
C ALA A 455 -19.12 40.35 -22.94
N GLY A 456 -19.30 39.84 -24.17
CA GLY A 456 -18.86 40.50 -25.41
C GLY A 456 -17.49 40.05 -25.93
N GLN A 457 -16.84 39.10 -25.24
CA GLN A 457 -15.56 38.51 -25.62
C GLN A 457 -15.72 36.99 -25.86
N GLU A 458 -14.78 36.39 -26.61
CA GLU A 458 -14.71 34.95 -26.77
C GLU A 458 -14.28 34.28 -25.45
N ALA A 459 -14.91 33.16 -25.09
CA ALA A 459 -14.70 32.51 -23.80
C ALA A 459 -14.78 30.99 -23.88
N LEU A 460 -14.06 30.30 -23.00
CA LEU A 460 -14.10 28.85 -22.83
C LEU A 460 -15.17 28.53 -21.78
N THR A 461 -16.21 27.78 -22.14
CA THR A 461 -17.35 27.54 -21.24
C THR A 461 -17.31 26.13 -20.65
N ILE A 462 -17.53 26.02 -19.34
CA ILE A 462 -17.70 24.73 -18.63
C ILE A 462 -19.06 24.68 -17.94
N GLY A 463 -19.64 23.47 -17.84
CA GLY A 463 -20.91 23.22 -17.15
C GLY A 463 -20.71 22.71 -15.72
N VAL A 464 -21.56 23.15 -14.78
CA VAL A 464 -21.46 22.79 -13.36
C VAL A 464 -22.85 22.41 -12.80
N PRO A 465 -23.24 21.13 -12.89
CA PRO A 465 -24.44 20.60 -12.23
C PRO A 465 -24.28 20.49 -10.72
N VAL A 466 -25.22 21.08 -9.98
CA VAL A 466 -25.24 21.11 -8.51
C VAL A 466 -26.67 20.92 -7.95
N PRO A 467 -26.81 20.36 -6.73
CA PRO A 467 -28.10 19.96 -6.17
C PRO A 467 -28.79 21.10 -5.42
N ILE A 468 -29.08 22.21 -6.10
CA ILE A 468 -29.53 23.45 -5.43
C ILE A 468 -30.86 23.28 -4.70
N GLY A 469 -31.84 22.58 -5.30
CA GLY A 469 -33.17 22.44 -4.68
C GLY A 469 -33.22 21.44 -3.53
N THR A 470 -32.30 20.48 -3.46
CA THR A 470 -32.25 19.47 -2.39
C THR A 470 -31.20 19.78 -1.32
N ASN A 471 -30.02 20.28 -1.70
CA ASN A 471 -28.93 20.64 -0.80
C ASN A 471 -28.21 21.94 -1.22
N PRO A 472 -28.80 23.12 -0.95
CA PRO A 472 -28.22 24.40 -1.33
C PRO A 472 -26.86 24.69 -0.66
N ASP A 473 -26.60 24.16 0.53
CA ASP A 473 -25.29 24.32 1.21
C ASP A 473 -24.18 23.54 0.49
N VAL A 474 -24.47 22.30 0.09
CA VAL A 474 -23.54 21.45 -0.67
C VAL A 474 -23.30 22.03 -2.06
N ALA A 475 -24.34 22.55 -2.72
CA ALA A 475 -24.19 23.26 -3.98
C ALA A 475 -23.24 24.46 -3.84
N GLN A 476 -23.37 25.25 -2.76
CA GLN A 476 -22.45 26.36 -2.51
C GLN A 476 -21.01 25.88 -2.23
N GLU A 477 -20.78 24.78 -1.50
CA GLU A 477 -19.42 24.24 -1.31
C GLU A 477 -18.73 23.90 -2.64
N ILE A 478 -19.43 23.22 -3.55
CA ILE A 478 -18.91 22.90 -4.88
C ILE A 478 -18.65 24.18 -5.68
N LEU A 479 -19.62 25.11 -5.72
CA LEU A 479 -19.49 26.37 -6.45
C LEU A 479 -18.35 27.24 -5.91
N ARG A 480 -18.00 27.19 -4.61
CA ARG A 480 -16.83 27.91 -4.06
C ARG A 480 -15.53 27.44 -4.71
N GLY A 481 -15.34 26.13 -4.84
CA GLY A 481 -14.15 25.58 -5.49
C GLY A 481 -14.02 26.05 -6.94
N VAL A 482 -15.13 25.97 -7.68
CA VAL A 482 -15.21 26.43 -9.08
C VAL A 482 -14.95 27.94 -9.18
N ALA A 483 -15.66 28.74 -8.39
CA ALA A 483 -15.60 30.20 -8.42
C ALA A 483 -14.20 30.72 -8.07
N GLN A 484 -13.54 30.10 -7.08
CA GLN A 484 -12.19 30.47 -6.68
C GLN A 484 -11.20 30.23 -7.83
N TYR A 485 -11.22 29.04 -8.44
CA TYR A 485 -10.32 28.79 -9.56
C TYR A 485 -10.63 29.68 -10.77
N GLN A 486 -11.91 29.91 -11.07
CA GLN A 486 -12.34 30.81 -12.14
C GLN A 486 -11.80 32.23 -11.94
N GLU A 487 -11.90 32.78 -10.73
CA GLU A 487 -11.34 34.10 -10.40
C GLU A 487 -9.83 34.12 -10.60
N GLU A 488 -9.13 33.14 -10.02
CA GLU A 488 -7.66 33.06 -10.09
C GLU A 488 -7.14 32.97 -11.53
N ILE A 489 -7.78 32.15 -12.38
CA ILE A 489 -7.34 32.00 -13.78
C ILE A 489 -7.70 33.20 -14.64
N ASN A 490 -8.88 33.79 -14.44
CA ASN A 490 -9.31 34.96 -15.21
C ASN A 490 -8.50 36.20 -14.86
N LEU A 491 -8.10 36.37 -13.59
CA LEU A 491 -7.17 37.44 -13.18
C LEU A 491 -5.77 37.28 -13.80
N LYS A 492 -5.37 36.05 -14.16
CA LYS A 492 -4.10 35.75 -14.86
C LYS A 492 -4.20 35.89 -16.38
N GLY A 493 -5.32 36.40 -16.91
CA GLY A 493 -5.53 36.59 -18.35
C GLY A 493 -6.19 35.41 -19.06
N GLY A 494 -6.66 34.40 -18.32
CA GLY A 494 -7.36 33.24 -18.88
C GLY A 494 -6.43 32.18 -19.46
N ILE A 495 -6.96 31.41 -20.43
CA ILE A 495 -6.29 30.31 -21.12
C ILE A 495 -6.08 30.74 -22.57
N ASP A 496 -4.82 30.93 -22.97
CA ASP A 496 -4.44 31.49 -24.28
C ASP A 496 -5.18 32.80 -24.62
N GLY A 497 -5.37 33.66 -23.60
CA GLY A 497 -6.09 34.92 -23.71
C GLY A 497 -7.61 34.82 -23.68
N LYS A 498 -8.18 33.60 -23.62
CA LYS A 498 -9.63 33.38 -23.49
C LYS A 498 -10.02 33.13 -22.04
N LEU A 499 -10.99 33.89 -21.55
CA LEU A 499 -11.45 33.78 -20.16
C LEU A 499 -12.34 32.55 -19.96
N LEU A 500 -12.32 31.98 -18.76
CA LEU A 500 -13.13 30.84 -18.35
C LEU A 500 -14.53 31.30 -17.89
N LYS A 501 -15.57 30.86 -18.61
CA LYS A 501 -16.99 31.09 -18.30
C LYS A 501 -17.61 29.84 -17.67
N VAL A 502 -18.46 30.02 -16.67
CA VAL A 502 -19.12 28.92 -15.94
C VAL A 502 -20.63 28.98 -16.15
N GLU A 503 -21.26 27.88 -16.58
CA GLU A 503 -22.71 27.72 -16.60
C GLU A 503 -23.17 26.80 -15.45
N ILE A 504 -23.97 27.34 -14.55
CA ILE A 504 -24.50 26.61 -13.38
C ILE A 504 -25.82 25.96 -13.77
N VAL A 505 -26.04 24.71 -13.37
CA VAL A 505 -27.32 24.04 -13.54
C VAL A 505 -27.78 23.34 -12.26
N ASN A 506 -29.06 23.51 -11.93
CA ASN A 506 -29.69 22.79 -10.83
C ASN A 506 -30.23 21.42 -11.28
N ASP A 507 -29.56 20.34 -10.87
CA ASP A 507 -29.99 18.97 -11.13
C ASP A 507 -30.87 18.36 -10.01
N ASP A 508 -31.06 19.08 -8.90
CA ASP A 508 -31.75 18.62 -7.68
C ASP A 508 -31.22 17.28 -7.14
N ASN A 509 -29.99 16.88 -7.49
CA ASN A 509 -29.48 15.53 -7.19
C ASN A 509 -30.38 14.41 -7.77
N ASN A 510 -31.16 14.70 -8.81
CA ASN A 510 -32.15 13.80 -9.40
C ASN A 510 -31.58 13.10 -10.64
N PRO A 511 -31.50 11.75 -10.69
CA PRO A 511 -30.93 11.00 -11.79
C PRO A 511 -31.52 11.34 -13.18
N ILE A 512 -32.85 11.48 -13.28
CA ILE A 512 -33.55 11.74 -14.54
C ILE A 512 -33.26 13.17 -15.04
N ILE A 513 -33.09 14.11 -14.11
CA ILE A 513 -32.72 15.49 -14.45
C ILE A 513 -31.25 15.53 -14.87
N ALA A 514 -30.37 14.81 -14.16
CA ALA A 514 -28.96 14.69 -14.49
C ALA A 514 -28.71 14.11 -15.89
N GLU A 515 -29.45 13.07 -16.29
CA GLU A 515 -29.41 12.52 -17.66
C GLU A 515 -29.80 13.57 -18.71
N ARG A 516 -30.88 14.33 -18.46
CA ARG A 516 -31.31 15.41 -19.36
C ARG A 516 -30.29 16.54 -19.44
N VAL A 517 -29.65 16.88 -18.32
CA VAL A 517 -28.55 17.86 -18.28
C VAL A 517 -27.38 17.37 -19.13
N ALA A 518 -27.00 16.10 -18.99
CA ALA A 518 -25.92 15.50 -19.76
C ALA A 518 -26.21 15.49 -21.27
N GLN A 519 -27.44 15.13 -21.66
CA GLN A 519 -27.90 15.18 -23.06
C GLN A 519 -27.76 16.59 -23.64
N ARG A 520 -28.19 17.62 -22.90
CA ARG A 520 -28.11 19.01 -23.33
C ARG A 520 -26.66 19.47 -23.48
N PHE A 521 -25.80 19.24 -22.48
CA PHE A 521 -24.39 19.65 -22.55
C PHE A 521 -23.63 18.93 -23.67
N VAL A 522 -23.94 17.67 -23.97
CA VAL A 522 -23.36 16.97 -25.13
C VAL A 522 -23.73 17.64 -26.45
N GLN A 523 -24.98 18.11 -26.58
CA GLN A 523 -25.48 18.82 -27.77
C GLN A 523 -24.90 20.23 -27.90
N GLU A 524 -24.71 20.95 -26.79
CA GLU A 524 -24.18 22.32 -26.75
C GLU A 524 -22.66 22.38 -26.93
N LYS A 525 -22.19 22.52 -28.18
CA LYS A 525 -20.76 22.46 -28.54
C LYS A 525 -19.87 23.50 -27.85
N ASN A 526 -20.43 24.60 -27.35
CA ASN A 526 -19.71 25.62 -26.59
C ASN A 526 -19.32 25.17 -25.16
N ILE A 527 -19.98 24.15 -24.61
CA ILE A 527 -19.58 23.52 -23.35
C ILE A 527 -18.41 22.57 -23.62
N LEU A 528 -17.23 22.86 -23.07
CA LEU A 528 -16.01 22.11 -23.35
C LEU A 528 -15.76 20.98 -22.35
N ALA A 529 -16.21 21.13 -21.12
CA ALA A 529 -16.13 20.10 -20.08
C ALA A 529 -17.16 20.36 -18.98
N VAL A 530 -17.34 19.37 -18.10
CA VAL A 530 -18.27 19.41 -16.97
C VAL A 530 -17.53 19.14 -15.66
N VAL A 531 -17.67 20.04 -14.69
CA VAL A 531 -17.35 19.71 -13.28
C VAL A 531 -18.52 18.90 -12.76
N GLY A 532 -18.31 17.59 -12.55
CA GLY A 532 -19.38 16.59 -12.47
C GLY A 532 -20.37 16.75 -11.33
N HIS A 533 -21.47 16.00 -11.41
CA HIS A 533 -22.61 16.06 -10.50
C HIS A 533 -22.21 15.73 -9.04
N ASN A 534 -23.03 16.20 -8.10
CA ASN A 534 -22.75 16.05 -6.67
C ASN A 534 -22.78 14.59 -6.19
N SER A 535 -23.88 13.86 -6.42
CA SER A 535 -24.04 12.48 -5.95
C SER A 535 -23.70 11.44 -7.00
N SER A 536 -23.30 10.26 -6.54
CA SER A 536 -23.19 9.08 -7.39
C SER A 536 -24.51 8.73 -8.09
N ASP A 537 -25.65 8.95 -7.42
CA ASP A 537 -27.00 8.72 -7.97
C ASP A 537 -27.23 9.52 -9.26
N ALA A 538 -26.75 10.76 -9.31
CA ALA A 538 -26.82 11.62 -10.49
C ALA A 538 -25.67 11.34 -11.49
N SER A 539 -24.45 11.18 -10.99
CA SER A 539 -23.25 11.02 -11.84
C SER A 539 -23.21 9.70 -12.61
N VAL A 540 -23.63 8.58 -12.02
CA VAL A 540 -23.57 7.26 -12.70
C VAL A 540 -24.39 7.26 -14.00
N PRO A 541 -25.69 7.61 -14.01
CA PRO A 541 -26.47 7.62 -15.25
C PRO A 541 -25.99 8.72 -16.23
N ALA A 542 -25.61 9.90 -15.73
CA ALA A 542 -25.07 10.97 -16.58
C ALA A 542 -23.73 10.60 -17.24
N SER A 543 -22.88 9.82 -16.57
CA SER A 543 -21.54 9.47 -17.04
C SER A 543 -21.54 8.74 -18.38
N LYS A 544 -22.52 7.86 -18.61
CA LYS A 544 -22.64 7.13 -19.88
C LYS A 544 -22.93 8.08 -21.05
N ILE A 545 -23.79 9.07 -20.81
CA ILE A 545 -24.18 10.06 -21.82
C ILE A 545 -22.99 10.96 -22.17
N TYR A 546 -22.24 11.44 -21.18
CA TYR A 546 -21.02 12.20 -21.41
C TYR A 546 -19.93 11.40 -22.13
N GLN A 547 -19.76 10.13 -21.73
CA GLN A 547 -18.80 9.21 -22.34
C GLN A 547 -19.14 8.95 -23.82
N ASP A 548 -20.40 8.69 -24.15
CA ASP A 548 -20.87 8.48 -25.53
C ASP A 548 -20.80 9.78 -26.35
N GLY A 549 -21.10 10.91 -25.70
CA GLY A 549 -21.08 12.24 -26.28
C GLY A 549 -19.68 12.86 -26.42
N LYS A 550 -18.63 12.15 -26.00
CA LYS A 550 -17.23 12.62 -26.00
C LYS A 550 -17.06 13.98 -25.29
N LEU A 551 -17.76 14.17 -24.18
CA LEU A 551 -17.65 15.36 -23.35
C LEU A 551 -17.00 14.98 -22.02
N VAL A 552 -15.87 15.61 -21.71
CA VAL A 552 -15.15 15.30 -20.46
C VAL A 552 -15.97 15.74 -19.26
N MET A 553 -16.20 14.82 -18.32
CA MET A 553 -16.72 15.11 -16.99
C MET A 553 -15.65 14.77 -15.95
N ILE A 554 -15.33 15.71 -15.06
CA ILE A 554 -14.46 15.48 -13.90
C ILE A 554 -15.29 15.62 -12.63
N SER A 555 -15.64 14.51 -11.97
CA SER A 555 -16.48 14.55 -10.77
C SER A 555 -15.67 14.94 -9.51
N PRO A 556 -16.08 16.01 -8.80
CA PRO A 556 -15.42 16.43 -7.57
C PRO A 556 -15.94 15.72 -6.32
N THR A 557 -17.05 14.97 -6.41
CA THR A 557 -17.73 14.46 -5.21
C THR A 557 -18.33 13.07 -5.33
N SER A 558 -18.50 12.51 -6.53
CA SER A 558 -19.09 11.18 -6.70
C SER A 558 -18.05 10.07 -6.59
N SER A 559 -18.01 9.42 -5.43
CA SER A 559 -16.99 8.44 -5.04
C SER A 559 -17.34 6.97 -5.37
N SER A 560 -18.54 6.70 -5.92
CA SER A 560 -18.92 5.33 -6.34
C SER A 560 -17.97 4.79 -7.40
N PRO A 561 -17.48 3.54 -7.28
CA PRO A 561 -16.69 2.91 -8.34
C PRO A 561 -17.47 2.81 -9.66
N LEU A 562 -18.81 2.86 -9.63
CA LEU A 562 -19.66 2.78 -10.83
C LEU A 562 -19.58 4.02 -11.73
N VAL A 563 -19.24 5.20 -11.18
CA VAL A 563 -19.01 6.40 -12.01
C VAL A 563 -17.92 6.10 -13.04
N THR A 564 -16.91 5.38 -12.56
CA THR A 564 -15.74 4.71 -13.14
C THR A 564 -15.85 3.59 -14.18
N ASP A 565 -17.03 3.00 -14.35
CA ASP A 565 -17.09 1.58 -14.73
C ASP A 565 -16.32 1.24 -16.03
N PRO A 566 -15.27 0.40 -15.98
CA PRO A 566 -14.51 -0.01 -17.16
C PRO A 566 -15.35 -0.64 -18.27
N GLN A 567 -16.48 -1.28 -17.93
CA GLN A 567 -17.38 -1.89 -18.92
C GLN A 567 -17.99 -0.86 -19.88
N ASN A 568 -18.11 0.39 -19.45
CA ASN A 568 -18.73 1.46 -20.22
C ASN A 568 -17.75 2.27 -21.10
N ARG A 569 -16.48 1.85 -21.22
CA ARG A 569 -15.36 2.73 -21.66
C ARG A 569 -14.42 2.13 -22.70
N ILE A 570 -14.97 1.60 -23.80
CA ILE A 570 -14.22 0.82 -24.80
C ILE A 570 -13.26 1.66 -25.68
N ASN A 571 -13.37 3.00 -25.69
CA ASN A 571 -12.61 3.89 -26.61
C ASN A 571 -12.06 5.17 -25.92
N GLY A 572 -11.32 5.01 -24.82
CA GLY A 572 -10.75 6.14 -24.06
C GLY A 572 -11.70 6.68 -22.99
N SER A 573 -11.15 7.28 -21.94
CA SER A 573 -11.94 7.80 -20.81
C SER A 573 -12.30 9.26 -21.05
N TYR A 574 -13.60 9.58 -21.00
CA TYR A 574 -14.09 10.96 -20.86
C TYR A 574 -14.57 11.25 -19.45
N ILE A 575 -14.52 10.27 -18.55
CA ILE A 575 -15.06 10.39 -17.20
C ILE A 575 -13.92 10.21 -16.19
N TYR A 576 -13.60 11.30 -15.50
CA TYR A 576 -12.56 11.39 -14.49
C TYR A 576 -13.17 11.81 -13.16
N ARG A 577 -12.40 11.72 -12.07
CA ARG A 577 -12.80 12.23 -10.76
C ARG A 577 -11.60 12.73 -9.98
N THR A 578 -11.72 13.91 -9.36
CA THR A 578 -10.72 14.41 -8.42
C THR A 578 -10.93 13.84 -7.02
N VAL A 579 -12.17 13.46 -6.68
CA VAL A 579 -12.46 12.70 -5.46
C VAL A 579 -11.94 11.26 -5.56
N ILE A 580 -11.44 10.73 -4.45
CA ILE A 580 -11.06 9.32 -4.32
C ILE A 580 -12.28 8.40 -4.22
N ARG A 581 -12.09 7.11 -4.48
CA ARG A 581 -13.15 6.10 -4.50
C ARG A 581 -13.61 5.67 -3.10
N ASN A 582 -14.84 5.15 -3.04
CA ASN A 582 -15.44 4.59 -1.83
C ASN A 582 -14.62 3.45 -1.20
N ASP A 583 -14.00 2.58 -1.99
CA ASP A 583 -13.15 1.50 -1.47
C ASP A 583 -11.92 2.03 -0.73
N VAL A 584 -11.24 3.04 -1.27
CA VAL A 584 -10.10 3.69 -0.61
C VAL A 584 -10.52 4.38 0.70
N ILE A 585 -11.67 5.08 0.69
CA ILE A 585 -12.22 5.74 1.87
C ILE A 585 -12.62 4.70 2.93
N ALA A 586 -13.29 3.62 2.51
CA ALA A 586 -13.75 2.56 3.38
C ALA A 586 -12.60 1.78 4.02
N GLU A 587 -11.52 1.49 3.29
CA GLU A 587 -10.30 0.87 3.82
C GLU A 587 -9.70 1.69 4.96
N THR A 588 -9.58 3.01 4.78
CA THR A 588 -9.05 3.90 5.81
C THR A 588 -9.89 3.87 7.10
N LEU A 589 -11.23 3.83 6.98
CA LEU A 589 -12.12 3.76 8.14
C LEU A 589 -12.11 2.38 8.81
N ALA A 590 -12.02 1.30 8.03
CA ALA A 590 -11.97 -0.07 8.54
C ALA A 590 -10.66 -0.36 9.29
N ASP A 591 -9.53 0.12 8.75
CA ASP A 591 -8.22 0.01 9.41
C ASP A 591 -8.24 0.73 10.76
N TYR A 592 -8.86 1.91 10.81
CA TYR A 592 -9.05 2.64 12.05
C TYR A 592 -9.94 1.90 13.04
N ALA A 593 -11.08 1.36 12.60
CA ALA A 593 -11.99 0.62 13.46
C ALA A 593 -11.28 -0.59 14.12
N LYS A 594 -10.51 -1.36 13.34
CA LYS A 594 -9.68 -2.47 13.87
C LYS A 594 -8.67 -1.98 14.90
N LYS A 595 -7.97 -0.88 14.61
CA LYS A 595 -6.97 -0.30 15.53
C LYS A 595 -7.57 0.09 16.88
N GLU A 596 -8.81 0.58 16.89
CA GLU A 596 -9.56 0.91 18.10
C GLU A 596 -10.22 -0.31 18.77
N GLY A 597 -9.91 -1.53 18.30
CA GLY A 597 -10.49 -2.77 18.82
C GLY A 597 -11.98 -2.94 18.50
N LYS A 598 -12.50 -2.25 17.48
CA LYS A 598 -13.88 -2.38 17.01
C LYS A 598 -13.98 -3.52 16.00
N THR A 599 -14.62 -4.59 16.43
CA THR A 599 -14.73 -5.86 15.71
C THR A 599 -16.16 -6.19 15.32
N ARG A 600 -17.17 -5.49 15.87
CA ARG A 600 -18.60 -5.71 15.65
C ARG A 600 -19.34 -4.40 15.41
N ILE A 601 -19.47 -4.00 14.15
CA ILE A 601 -20.00 -2.69 13.77
C ILE A 601 -21.43 -2.84 13.24
N ALA A 602 -22.43 -2.26 13.92
CA ALA A 602 -23.80 -2.23 13.43
C ALA A 602 -23.96 -1.19 12.30
N ILE A 603 -24.79 -1.45 11.28
CA ILE A 603 -25.05 -0.48 10.20
C ILE A 603 -26.47 0.11 10.27
N CYS A 604 -26.53 1.43 10.09
CA CYS A 604 -27.74 2.16 9.71
C CYS A 604 -27.60 2.66 8.26
N ARG A 605 -28.35 2.03 7.35
CA ARG A 605 -28.26 2.28 5.90
C ARG A 605 -29.39 3.15 5.39
N ASP A 606 -29.24 3.67 4.19
CA ASP A 606 -30.31 4.33 3.45
C ASP A 606 -30.78 3.41 2.31
N SER A 607 -31.97 2.79 2.44
CA SER A 607 -32.48 1.85 1.44
C SER A 607 -32.96 2.48 0.12
N GLN A 608 -33.15 3.81 0.09
CA GLN A 608 -33.68 4.51 -1.09
C GLN A 608 -32.58 5.19 -1.92
N SER A 609 -31.36 5.27 -1.40
CA SER A 609 -30.18 5.66 -2.17
C SER A 609 -30.03 4.73 -3.39
N LYS A 610 -29.84 5.29 -4.59
CA LYS A 610 -29.64 4.48 -5.79
C LYS A 610 -28.24 3.89 -5.84
N ASP A 611 -27.25 4.64 -5.37
CA ASP A 611 -25.90 4.17 -5.12
C ASP A 611 -25.82 3.50 -3.75
N GLN A 612 -25.66 2.18 -3.79
CA GLN A 612 -25.44 1.34 -2.60
C GLN A 612 -23.97 0.91 -2.49
N SER A 613 -23.03 1.53 -3.23
CA SER A 613 -21.65 1.04 -3.35
C SER A 613 -20.78 1.18 -2.09
N TYR A 614 -21.13 2.08 -1.16
CA TYR A 614 -20.32 2.28 0.05
C TYR A 614 -20.48 1.12 1.05
N GLU A 615 -21.69 0.55 1.20
CA GLU A 615 -21.95 -0.58 2.10
C GLU A 615 -21.11 -1.84 1.76
N PRO A 616 -21.06 -2.34 0.51
CA PRO A 616 -20.20 -3.47 0.18
C PRO A 616 -18.71 -3.10 0.26
N ALA A 617 -18.34 -1.84 0.00
CA ALA A 617 -16.95 -1.38 0.16
C ALA A 617 -16.51 -1.45 1.63
N ILE A 618 -17.32 -0.93 2.57
CA ILE A 618 -17.00 -1.01 4.00
C ILE A 618 -17.12 -2.42 4.54
N ALA A 619 -18.09 -3.22 4.09
CA ALA A 619 -18.20 -4.63 4.49
C ALA A 619 -16.94 -5.42 4.07
N SER A 620 -16.48 -5.22 2.84
CA SER A 620 -15.24 -5.84 2.32
C SER A 620 -14.01 -5.38 3.11
N ALA A 621 -13.88 -4.07 3.34
CA ALA A 621 -12.76 -3.51 4.09
C ALA A 621 -12.71 -3.98 5.56
N LEU A 622 -13.86 -4.10 6.22
CA LEU A 622 -13.97 -4.64 7.58
C LEU A 622 -13.64 -6.14 7.60
N ALA A 623 -14.12 -6.91 6.63
CA ALA A 623 -13.83 -8.34 6.53
C ALA A 623 -12.33 -8.63 6.35
N LYS A 624 -11.61 -7.85 5.52
CA LYS A 624 -10.13 -7.91 5.41
C LYS A 624 -9.42 -7.71 6.76
N ASN A 625 -10.08 -6.99 7.66
CA ASN A 625 -9.57 -6.61 8.96
C ASN A 625 -10.03 -7.51 10.11
N ASN A 626 -10.70 -8.63 9.82
CA ASN A 626 -11.34 -9.51 10.81
C ASN A 626 -12.39 -8.78 11.66
N THR A 627 -13.02 -7.76 11.10
CA THR A 627 -14.13 -7.00 11.69
C THR A 627 -15.43 -7.33 10.96
N GLN A 628 -16.53 -7.45 11.69
CA GLN A 628 -17.85 -7.79 11.17
C GLN A 628 -18.74 -6.56 11.06
N LEU A 629 -19.40 -6.39 9.91
CA LEU A 629 -20.52 -5.49 9.74
C LEU A 629 -21.83 -6.23 10.06
N ILE A 630 -22.64 -5.69 10.96
CA ILE A 630 -23.85 -6.32 11.49
C ILE A 630 -25.08 -5.54 11.02
N ASP A 631 -25.98 -6.23 10.33
CA ASP A 631 -27.27 -5.67 9.97
C ASP A 631 -28.24 -5.73 11.16
N ILE A 632 -28.63 -4.55 11.67
CA ILE A 632 -29.60 -4.39 12.76
C ILE A 632 -30.99 -3.99 12.23
N HIS A 633 -31.20 -4.11 10.93
CA HIS A 633 -32.39 -3.65 10.20
C HIS A 633 -32.71 -2.18 10.47
N CYS A 634 -31.67 -1.34 10.52
CA CYS A 634 -31.78 0.11 10.64
C CYS A 634 -31.79 0.74 9.25
N ASP A 635 -32.95 1.23 8.82
CA ASP A 635 -33.12 1.92 7.55
C ASP A 635 -33.51 3.40 7.79
N LEU A 636 -32.59 4.30 7.46
CA LEU A 636 -32.74 5.75 7.54
C LEU A 636 -33.84 6.28 6.61
N ALA A 637 -34.28 5.48 5.63
CA ALA A 637 -35.36 5.80 4.71
C ALA A 637 -36.76 5.44 5.23
N ALA A 638 -36.85 4.69 6.32
CA ALA A 638 -38.11 4.10 6.76
C ALA A 638 -39.16 5.16 7.11
N LYS A 639 -40.40 4.97 6.66
CA LYS A 639 -41.53 5.86 7.02
C LYS A 639 -41.75 5.93 8.53
N ASN A 640 -41.61 4.79 9.21
CA ASN A 640 -41.73 4.67 10.68
C ASN A 640 -40.34 4.51 11.31
N PHE A 641 -39.42 5.42 11.01
CA PHE A 641 -38.07 5.39 11.54
C PHE A 641 -38.04 5.54 13.08
N GLN A 642 -37.49 4.56 13.78
CA GLN A 642 -37.42 4.53 15.25
C GLN A 642 -35.96 4.41 15.73
N PRO A 643 -35.27 5.53 16.00
CA PRO A 643 -33.84 5.52 16.30
C PRO A 643 -33.50 4.78 17.61
N LYS A 644 -34.36 4.86 18.64
CA LYS A 644 -34.17 4.13 19.90
C LYS A 644 -34.17 2.61 19.70
N VAL A 645 -35.04 2.09 18.83
CA VAL A 645 -35.11 0.66 18.52
C VAL A 645 -33.83 0.19 17.82
N ALA A 646 -33.26 1.01 16.93
CA ALA A 646 -31.99 0.69 16.28
C ALA A 646 -30.84 0.59 17.30
N ILE A 647 -30.77 1.49 18.28
CA ILE A 647 -29.76 1.42 19.37
C ILE A 647 -29.93 0.15 20.20
N GLU A 648 -31.16 -0.21 20.58
CA GLU A 648 -31.42 -1.42 21.35
C GLU A 648 -31.07 -2.70 20.58
N ARG A 649 -31.36 -2.75 19.27
CA ARG A 649 -30.93 -3.87 18.40
C ARG A 649 -29.40 -3.96 18.29
N ALA A 650 -28.71 -2.83 18.16
CA ALA A 650 -27.25 -2.81 18.12
C ALA A 650 -26.64 -3.41 19.41
N LYS A 651 -27.22 -3.11 20.58
CA LYS A 651 -26.79 -3.70 21.85
C LYS A 651 -27.12 -5.19 21.94
N GLN A 652 -28.31 -5.60 21.51
CA GLN A 652 -28.74 -7.02 21.48
C GLN A 652 -27.78 -7.86 20.62
N GLU A 653 -27.36 -7.32 19.48
CA GLU A 653 -26.38 -7.94 18.58
C GLU A 653 -24.92 -7.80 19.06
N LYS A 654 -24.71 -7.24 20.26
CA LYS A 654 -23.37 -7.01 20.86
C LYS A 654 -22.45 -6.21 19.93
N ALA A 655 -22.99 -5.20 19.25
CA ALA A 655 -22.18 -4.26 18.47
C ALA A 655 -21.36 -3.38 19.42
N ASP A 656 -20.11 -3.08 19.05
CA ASP A 656 -19.20 -2.18 19.78
C ASP A 656 -19.18 -0.75 19.20
N SER A 657 -19.83 -0.57 18.05
CA SER A 657 -19.91 0.68 17.29
C SER A 657 -21.07 0.66 16.29
N ILE A 658 -21.47 1.83 15.80
CA ILE A 658 -22.49 2.02 14.76
C ILE A 658 -21.89 2.79 13.59
N PHE A 659 -22.02 2.26 12.39
CA PHE A 659 -21.73 2.93 11.13
C PHE A 659 -23.00 3.55 10.55
N LEU A 660 -22.99 4.88 10.42
CA LEU A 660 -24.05 5.70 9.86
C LEU A 660 -23.77 5.94 8.36
N ASN A 661 -24.62 5.42 7.49
CA ASN A 661 -24.50 5.55 6.04
C ASN A 661 -25.70 6.29 5.43
N PRO A 662 -25.93 7.58 5.75
CA PRO A 662 -27.01 8.35 5.14
C PRO A 662 -26.67 8.72 3.69
N HIS A 663 -27.71 8.85 2.86
CA HIS A 663 -27.64 9.74 1.70
C HIS A 663 -27.60 11.20 2.19
N VAL A 664 -27.03 12.12 1.39
CA VAL A 664 -26.88 13.55 1.78
C VAL A 664 -28.21 14.20 2.18
N ASP A 665 -29.32 13.79 1.55
CA ASP A 665 -30.68 14.27 1.86
C ASP A 665 -31.24 13.75 3.20
N ARG A 666 -30.58 12.79 3.85
CA ARG A 666 -31.07 12.10 5.06
C ARG A 666 -30.11 12.17 6.25
N ILE A 667 -29.20 13.14 6.26
CA ILE A 667 -28.30 13.39 7.39
C ILE A 667 -29.08 13.59 8.70
N ASP A 668 -30.29 14.17 8.67
CA ASP A 668 -31.17 14.29 9.85
C ASP A 668 -31.43 12.96 10.55
N LYS A 669 -31.68 11.90 9.78
CA LYS A 669 -32.00 10.58 10.32
C LYS A 669 -30.79 9.91 10.95
N ALA A 670 -29.60 10.12 10.39
CA ALA A 670 -28.35 9.71 11.04
C ALA A 670 -28.10 10.49 12.35
N ILE A 671 -28.40 11.79 12.38
CA ILE A 671 -28.31 12.62 13.60
C ILE A 671 -29.31 12.14 14.67
N GLU A 672 -30.51 11.72 14.28
CA GLU A 672 -31.49 11.12 15.21
C GLU A 672 -30.94 9.83 15.87
N ILE A 673 -30.17 9.00 15.15
CA ILE A 673 -29.44 7.86 15.73
C ILE A 673 -28.36 8.32 16.69
N ALA A 674 -27.55 9.30 16.29
CA ALA A 674 -26.48 9.84 17.14
C ALA A 674 -27.03 10.40 18.46
N LYS A 675 -28.18 11.10 18.41
CA LYS A 675 -28.89 11.59 19.60
C LYS A 675 -29.43 10.45 20.47
N ALA A 676 -30.02 9.42 19.87
CA ALA A 676 -30.55 8.26 20.59
C ALA A 676 -29.45 7.40 21.23
N ASN A 677 -28.25 7.38 20.66
CA ASN A 677 -27.10 6.62 21.15
C ASN A 677 -26.58 7.13 22.51
N GLN A 678 -26.74 8.43 22.83
CA GLN A 678 -26.31 9.04 24.10
C GLN A 678 -24.84 8.73 24.48
N GLY A 679 -23.96 8.49 23.49
CA GLY A 679 -22.55 8.15 23.71
C GLY A 679 -22.29 6.70 24.16
N GLN A 680 -23.28 5.81 24.06
CA GLN A 680 -23.14 4.41 24.49
C GLN A 680 -22.26 3.58 23.54
N LEU A 681 -22.35 3.84 22.23
CA LEU A 681 -21.55 3.18 21.20
C LEU A 681 -20.72 4.20 20.43
N MET A 682 -19.54 3.80 19.96
CA MET A 682 -18.74 4.63 19.08
C MET A 682 -19.47 4.82 17.74
N LEU A 683 -19.44 6.04 17.20
CA LEU A 683 -20.08 6.35 15.92
C LEU A 683 -19.04 6.48 14.81
N PHE A 684 -19.28 5.77 13.73
CA PHE A 684 -18.62 5.95 12.45
C PHE A 684 -19.60 6.56 11.45
N GLY A 685 -19.11 7.37 10.51
CA GLY A 685 -19.94 7.97 9.45
C GLY A 685 -19.28 7.88 8.08
N ASN A 686 -20.10 7.92 7.03
CA ASN A 686 -19.61 8.13 5.67
C ASN A 686 -19.24 9.63 5.43
N PRO A 687 -18.50 9.97 4.36
CA PRO A 687 -18.09 11.35 4.09
C PRO A 687 -19.23 12.36 3.93
N SER A 688 -20.45 11.89 3.61
CA SER A 688 -21.62 12.77 3.44
C SER A 688 -21.98 13.49 4.74
N MET A 689 -21.65 12.90 5.89
CA MET A 689 -21.90 13.48 7.20
C MET A 689 -20.96 14.65 7.54
N GLN A 690 -19.92 14.95 6.75
CA GLN A 690 -19.09 16.14 6.98
C GLN A 690 -19.82 17.40 6.48
N THR A 691 -20.72 17.92 7.32
CA THR A 691 -21.55 19.11 7.09
C THR A 691 -21.71 19.94 8.35
N LYS A 692 -22.04 21.22 8.19
CA LYS A 692 -22.42 22.11 9.31
C LYS A 692 -23.58 21.55 10.14
N LYS A 693 -24.53 20.91 9.46
CA LYS A 693 -25.70 20.28 10.08
C LYS A 693 -25.33 19.18 11.07
N THR A 694 -24.31 18.37 10.76
CA THR A 694 -23.75 17.38 11.69
C THR A 694 -23.13 18.06 12.91
N LEU A 695 -22.32 19.11 12.72
CA LEU A 695 -21.69 19.84 13.85
C LEU A 695 -22.74 20.48 14.79
N MET A 696 -23.86 20.96 14.24
CA MET A 696 -24.98 21.51 15.01
C MET A 696 -25.70 20.48 15.90
N ALA A 697 -25.48 19.17 15.69
CA ALA A 697 -25.97 18.14 16.61
C ALA A 697 -25.22 18.12 17.96
N GLY A 698 -24.11 18.86 18.05
CA GLY A 698 -23.39 19.10 19.29
C GLY A 698 -22.87 17.82 19.95
N LYS A 699 -23.11 17.68 21.25
CA LYS A 699 -22.62 16.55 22.05
C LYS A 699 -23.01 15.17 21.48
N ALA A 700 -24.14 15.08 20.78
CA ALA A 700 -24.62 13.82 20.21
C ALA A 700 -23.67 13.22 19.16
N VAL A 701 -22.90 14.06 18.47
CA VAL A 701 -21.92 13.64 17.46
C VAL A 701 -20.48 13.80 17.94
N ASN A 702 -20.24 14.16 19.22
CA ASN A 702 -18.89 14.20 19.75
C ASN A 702 -18.23 12.83 19.59
N ASP A 703 -16.99 12.81 19.12
CA ASP A 703 -16.24 11.59 18.80
C ASP A 703 -16.77 10.78 17.61
N LEU A 704 -17.71 11.31 16.80
CA LEU A 704 -18.06 10.74 15.50
C LEU A 704 -16.81 10.76 14.61
N VAL A 705 -16.38 9.59 14.13
CA VAL A 705 -15.20 9.45 13.25
C VAL A 705 -15.64 9.14 11.82
N MET A 706 -14.97 9.76 10.85
CA MET A 706 -15.17 9.52 9.42
C MET A 706 -13.83 9.48 8.70
N ALA A 707 -13.73 8.70 7.63
CA ALA A 707 -12.69 8.88 6.63
C ALA A 707 -13.22 9.83 5.56
N VAL A 708 -12.43 10.84 5.19
CA VAL A 708 -12.83 11.86 4.21
C VAL A 708 -11.73 12.08 3.16
N PRO A 709 -12.07 12.51 1.94
CA PRO A 709 -11.08 12.68 0.85
C PRO A 709 -10.01 13.73 1.13
N TRP A 710 -10.30 14.72 1.98
CA TRP A 710 -9.41 15.84 2.27
C TRP A 710 -9.83 16.59 3.53
N HIS A 711 -8.88 17.25 4.20
CA HIS A 711 -9.12 18.20 5.28
C HIS A 711 -8.05 19.30 5.25
N ALA A 712 -8.42 20.55 5.57
CA ALA A 712 -7.52 21.70 5.48
C ALA A 712 -6.22 21.52 6.29
N ASP A 713 -6.33 20.99 7.51
CA ASP A 713 -5.19 20.72 8.38
C ASP A 713 -4.22 19.66 7.79
N ALA A 714 -4.72 18.72 6.98
CA ALA A 714 -3.91 17.70 6.32
C ALA A 714 -3.44 18.12 4.92
N SER A 715 -3.92 19.26 4.41
CA SER A 715 -3.57 19.71 3.07
C SER A 715 -2.06 19.96 2.94
N ALA A 716 -1.44 19.36 1.91
CA ALA A 716 -0.06 19.65 1.51
C ALA A 716 0.07 21.06 0.92
N ASN A 717 -1.00 21.58 0.30
CA ASN A 717 -1.04 22.91 -0.28
C ASN A 717 -1.64 23.91 0.73
N LYS A 718 -0.78 24.42 1.63
CA LYS A 718 -1.18 25.42 2.64
C LYS A 718 -1.54 26.78 2.04
N ASN A 719 -1.01 27.10 0.85
CA ASN A 719 -1.32 28.35 0.15
C ASN A 719 -2.77 28.36 -0.32
N PHE A 720 -3.25 27.28 -0.95
CA PHE A 720 -4.67 27.14 -1.30
C PHE A 720 -5.57 27.38 -0.09
N VAL A 721 -5.27 26.77 1.06
CA VAL A 721 -6.07 26.92 2.29
C VAL A 721 -6.09 28.38 2.75
N LYS A 722 -4.92 29.05 2.78
CA LYS A 722 -4.79 30.45 3.16
C LYS A 722 -5.59 31.36 2.22
N ASP A 723 -5.46 31.15 0.91
CA ASP A 723 -6.13 31.96 -0.11
C ASP A 723 -7.64 31.74 -0.11
N ALA A 724 -8.08 30.49 0.08
CA ALA A 724 -9.50 30.17 0.26
C ALA A 724 -10.07 30.83 1.51
N TYR A 725 -9.38 30.78 2.65
CA TYR A 725 -9.84 31.45 3.88
C TYR A 725 -9.92 32.97 3.72
N LYS A 726 -8.96 33.55 2.99
CA LYS A 726 -8.95 34.97 2.67
C LYS A 726 -10.10 35.35 1.74
N LEU A 727 -10.33 34.57 0.68
CA LEU A 727 -11.36 34.86 -0.33
C LEU A 727 -12.77 34.70 0.23
N TRP A 728 -13.02 33.62 0.96
CA TRP A 728 -14.36 33.24 1.39
C TRP A 728 -14.75 33.82 2.76
N HIS A 729 -13.78 34.36 3.50
CA HIS A 729 -13.97 34.96 4.84
C HIS A 729 -14.69 34.04 5.85
N ASN A 730 -14.66 32.73 5.59
CA ASN A 730 -15.33 31.72 6.39
C ASN A 730 -14.58 30.39 6.27
N PRO A 731 -13.59 30.12 7.14
CA PRO A 731 -12.82 28.88 7.09
C PRO A 731 -13.66 27.60 7.13
N GLU A 732 -14.80 27.61 7.84
CA GLU A 732 -15.69 26.46 7.97
C GLU A 732 -16.41 26.11 6.66
N SER A 733 -16.48 27.03 5.69
CA SER A 733 -17.09 26.77 4.37
C SER A 733 -16.15 26.07 3.40
N ILE A 734 -14.87 25.87 3.78
CA ILE A 734 -13.87 25.21 2.97
C ILE A 734 -13.79 23.74 3.35
N THR A 735 -14.49 22.92 2.58
CA THR A 735 -14.59 21.48 2.79
C THR A 735 -13.80 20.72 1.73
N TRP A 736 -13.78 19.40 1.85
CA TRP A 736 -13.25 18.54 0.79
C TRP A 736 -13.99 18.74 -0.54
N ARG A 737 -15.28 19.12 -0.54
CA ARG A 737 -16.03 19.40 -1.78
C ARG A 737 -15.51 20.66 -2.46
N THR A 738 -15.21 21.69 -1.68
CA THR A 738 -14.57 22.92 -2.16
C THR A 738 -13.21 22.61 -2.79
N ALA A 739 -12.35 21.88 -2.08
CA ALA A 739 -11.00 21.55 -2.57
C ALA A 739 -11.02 20.67 -3.84
N ASN A 740 -11.89 19.66 -3.89
CA ASN A 740 -11.99 18.77 -5.05
C ASN A 740 -12.65 19.45 -6.26
N ALA A 741 -13.59 20.39 -6.06
CA ALA A 741 -14.18 21.18 -7.13
C ALA A 741 -13.21 22.22 -7.70
N TYR A 742 -12.37 22.83 -6.83
CA TYR A 742 -11.24 23.64 -7.26
C TYR A 742 -10.30 22.82 -8.14
N ASP A 743 -9.93 21.61 -7.69
CA ASP A 743 -9.05 20.72 -8.45
C ASP A 743 -9.66 20.23 -9.76
N ALA A 744 -10.97 19.96 -9.80
CA ALA A 744 -11.65 19.58 -11.04
C ALA A 744 -11.60 20.71 -12.06
N THR A 745 -11.84 21.95 -11.61
CA THR A 745 -11.78 23.15 -12.45
C THR A 745 -10.36 23.43 -12.92
N ASN A 746 -9.38 23.32 -12.01
CA ASN A 746 -7.95 23.45 -12.31
C ASN A 746 -7.50 22.41 -13.34
N THR A 747 -7.91 21.16 -13.15
CA THR A 747 -7.59 20.07 -14.09
C THR A 747 -8.14 20.35 -15.48
N ILE A 748 -9.40 20.80 -15.59
CA ILE A 748 -10.00 21.17 -16.89
C ILE A 748 -9.23 22.31 -17.54
N ALA A 749 -8.91 23.38 -16.80
CA ALA A 749 -8.18 24.53 -17.33
C ALA A 749 -6.77 24.16 -17.79
N GLN A 750 -6.05 23.35 -17.01
CA GLN A 750 -4.72 22.88 -17.37
C GLN A 750 -4.74 21.93 -18.58
N ALA A 751 -5.78 21.11 -18.71
CA ALA A 751 -5.95 20.27 -19.88
C ALA A 751 -6.26 21.09 -21.15
N LEU A 752 -7.03 22.17 -21.02
CA LEU A 752 -7.28 23.13 -22.11
C LEU A 752 -5.99 23.81 -22.59
N MET A 753 -5.13 24.26 -21.66
CA MET A 753 -3.82 24.86 -21.95
C MET A 753 -2.87 23.93 -22.72
N GLN A 754 -3.01 22.60 -22.55
CA GLN A 754 -2.07 21.64 -23.14
C GLN A 754 -2.43 21.26 -24.60
N ASN A 755 -3.70 21.33 -25.01
CA ASN A 755 -4.15 20.83 -26.31
C ASN A 755 -5.33 21.65 -26.89
N ASP A 756 -5.03 22.71 -27.63
CA ASP A 756 -5.91 23.42 -28.57
C ASP A 756 -7.27 23.94 -28.05
N ASN A 757 -7.50 24.00 -26.74
CA ASN A 757 -8.75 24.47 -26.14
C ASN A 757 -10.03 23.75 -26.65
N THR A 758 -9.94 22.44 -26.98
CA THR A 758 -11.07 21.65 -27.51
C THR A 758 -11.50 20.50 -26.59
N ARG A 759 -12.71 19.95 -26.78
CA ARG A 759 -13.19 18.75 -26.06
C ARG A 759 -12.24 17.56 -26.20
N ASP A 760 -11.78 17.30 -27.43
CA ASP A 760 -10.84 16.21 -27.72
C ASP A 760 -9.47 16.50 -27.12
N GLY A 761 -9.01 17.76 -27.14
CA GLY A 761 -7.76 18.18 -26.52
C GLY A 761 -7.73 17.95 -25.00
N ILE A 762 -8.83 18.26 -24.29
CA ILE A 762 -8.95 17.95 -22.86
C ILE A 762 -8.80 16.44 -22.63
N GLN A 763 -9.50 15.62 -23.42
CA GLN A 763 -9.41 14.16 -23.28
C GLN A 763 -7.99 13.65 -23.54
N GLN A 764 -7.31 14.17 -24.57
CA GLN A 764 -5.94 13.81 -24.90
C GLN A 764 -4.97 14.17 -23.78
N ALA A 765 -5.06 15.39 -23.24
CA ALA A 765 -4.24 15.86 -22.13
C ALA A 765 -4.37 14.93 -20.91
N LEU A 766 -5.61 14.62 -20.52
CA LEU A 766 -5.88 13.76 -19.35
C LEU A 766 -5.46 12.29 -19.56
N SER A 767 -5.45 11.81 -20.80
CA SER A 767 -5.04 10.44 -21.12
C SER A 767 -3.51 10.21 -21.14
N ASN A 768 -2.70 11.28 -21.14
CA ASN A 768 -1.26 11.25 -21.35
C ASN A 768 -0.44 11.43 -20.06
N SER A 769 -0.56 10.49 -19.11
CA SER A 769 0.18 10.54 -17.83
C SER A 769 0.04 11.89 -17.10
N PHE A 770 -1.18 12.44 -17.10
CA PHE A 770 -1.48 13.75 -16.52
C PHE A 770 -1.10 13.81 -15.04
N SER A 771 -0.41 14.88 -14.66
CA SER A 771 -0.01 15.17 -13.28
C SER A 771 -0.10 16.67 -13.04
N LEU A 772 -0.77 17.08 -11.97
CA LEU A 772 -0.98 18.49 -11.62
C LEU A 772 -0.96 18.67 -10.11
N GLU A 773 -0.23 19.67 -9.61
CA GLU A 773 -0.33 20.05 -8.20
C GLU A 773 -1.62 20.85 -7.95
N GLY A 774 -2.49 20.32 -7.09
CA GLY A 774 -3.77 20.91 -6.74
C GLY A 774 -3.91 21.29 -5.26
N ALA A 775 -5.13 21.69 -4.89
CA ALA A 775 -5.57 21.89 -3.51
C ALA A 775 -5.50 20.59 -2.69
N THR A 776 -5.77 19.45 -3.32
CA THR A 776 -5.74 18.12 -2.68
C THR A 776 -4.40 17.39 -2.86
N GLY A 777 -3.33 18.11 -3.20
CA GLY A 777 -2.02 17.56 -3.54
C GLY A 777 -1.93 17.13 -5.00
N THR A 778 -0.97 16.25 -5.34
CA THR A 778 -0.71 15.83 -6.72
C THR A 778 -1.89 15.05 -7.32
N ILE A 779 -2.57 15.66 -8.29
CA ILE A 779 -3.67 15.10 -9.06
C ILE A 779 -3.11 14.18 -10.14
N GLN A 780 -3.37 12.89 -9.99
CA GLN A 780 -3.05 11.86 -10.96
C GLN A 780 -4.23 10.92 -11.13
N PHE A 781 -4.44 10.45 -12.35
CA PHE A 781 -5.52 9.53 -12.66
C PHE A 781 -4.98 8.14 -12.98
N SER A 782 -5.69 7.11 -12.50
CA SER A 782 -5.56 5.77 -13.03
C SER A 782 -5.94 5.76 -14.52
N PRO A 783 -5.60 4.71 -15.28
CA PRO A 783 -6.05 4.56 -16.67
C PRO A 783 -7.57 4.62 -16.86
N TRP A 784 -8.34 4.46 -15.79
CA TRP A 784 -9.80 4.52 -15.78
C TRP A 784 -10.34 5.88 -15.33
N GLY A 785 -9.49 6.89 -15.13
CA GLY A 785 -9.90 8.22 -14.70
C GLY A 785 -10.11 8.37 -13.18
N ASP A 786 -9.65 7.39 -12.38
CA ASP A 786 -9.77 7.45 -10.91
C ASP A 786 -8.66 8.25 -10.29
N ARG A 787 -8.97 9.15 -9.35
CA ARG A 787 -7.95 9.78 -8.53
C ARG A 787 -7.12 8.72 -7.80
N ILE A 788 -5.81 8.78 -7.97
CA ILE A 788 -4.85 8.10 -7.10
C ILE A 788 -4.62 9.00 -5.89
N GLY A 789 -4.97 8.51 -4.69
CA GLY A 789 -4.87 9.29 -3.46
C GLY A 789 -5.28 8.47 -2.23
N THR A 790 -5.21 9.10 -1.06
CA THR A 790 -5.53 8.49 0.24
C THR A 790 -6.60 9.30 0.96
N ALA A 791 -7.42 8.67 1.79
CA ALA A 791 -8.33 9.38 2.68
C ALA A 791 -7.59 9.84 3.95
N VAL A 792 -8.19 10.78 4.67
CA VAL A 792 -7.76 11.21 6.01
C VAL A 792 -8.87 10.96 7.02
N LEU A 793 -8.52 10.60 8.25
CA LEU A 793 -9.50 10.44 9.32
C LEU A 793 -9.79 11.79 9.97
N VAL A 794 -11.07 12.08 10.17
CA VAL A 794 -11.56 13.23 10.91
C VAL A 794 -12.46 12.76 12.04
N GLU A 795 -12.39 13.44 13.16
CA GLU A 795 -13.31 13.27 14.28
C GLU A 795 -14.01 14.58 14.60
N VAL A 796 -15.23 14.51 15.10
CA VAL A 796 -15.93 15.68 15.65
C VAL A 796 -15.49 15.91 17.08
N LYS A 797 -15.01 17.12 17.37
CA LYS A 797 -14.60 17.54 18.72
C LYS A 797 -15.14 18.92 19.06
N ILE A 798 -15.26 19.19 20.36
CA ILE A 798 -15.50 20.53 20.88
C ILE A 798 -14.37 21.45 20.38
N ASP A 799 -14.72 22.65 19.92
CA ASP A 799 -13.72 23.64 19.56
C ASP A 799 -13.03 24.19 20.83
N PRO A 800 -11.72 24.00 21.02
CA PRO A 800 -11.00 24.51 22.19
C PRO A 800 -11.08 26.03 22.33
N LYS A 801 -11.37 26.77 21.24
CA LYS A 801 -11.55 28.23 21.28
C LYS A 801 -12.95 28.66 21.69
N ASN A 802 -13.94 27.77 21.59
CA ASN A 802 -15.33 28.04 21.92
C ASN A 802 -16.01 26.75 22.36
N ALA A 803 -16.11 26.55 23.68
CA ALA A 803 -16.62 25.32 24.28
C ALA A 803 -18.09 24.97 23.89
N SER A 804 -18.82 25.92 23.29
CA SER A 804 -20.19 25.74 22.80
C SER A 804 -20.26 25.30 21.33
N HIS A 805 -19.13 25.24 20.62
CA HIS A 805 -19.05 24.90 19.19
C HIS A 805 -18.30 23.58 18.98
N TYR A 806 -18.60 22.90 17.87
CA TYR A 806 -17.95 21.66 17.47
C TYR A 806 -17.32 21.84 16.09
N LYS A 807 -16.20 21.16 15.85
CA LYS A 807 -15.50 21.17 14.57
C LYS A 807 -15.00 19.78 14.19
N PHE A 808 -14.76 19.58 12.91
CA PHE A 808 -14.00 18.44 12.43
C PHE A 808 -12.51 18.69 12.70
N VAL A 809 -11.83 17.75 13.33
CA VAL A 809 -10.38 17.76 13.54
C VAL A 809 -9.78 16.47 13.03
N LEU A 810 -8.50 16.49 12.64
CA LEU A 810 -7.83 15.27 12.19
C LEU A 810 -7.69 14.25 13.32
N LYS A 811 -8.16 13.02 13.06
CA LYS A 811 -8.01 11.87 13.96
C LYS A 811 -6.77 11.07 13.61
N GLY A 812 -5.97 10.69 14.62
CA GLY A 812 -4.80 9.81 14.42
C GLY A 812 -3.69 10.39 13.54
N SER A 813 -3.74 11.69 13.25
CA SER A 813 -2.78 12.36 12.36
C SER A 813 -1.34 12.23 12.85
N ILE A 814 -0.44 11.90 11.92
CA ILE A 814 1.00 11.96 12.14
C ILE A 814 1.44 13.33 12.66
N PHE A 815 0.73 14.41 12.31
CA PHE A 815 1.00 15.76 12.81
C PHE A 815 0.80 15.88 14.33
N ASN A 816 0.03 15.00 14.97
CA ASN A 816 -0.07 14.95 16.44
C ASN A 816 1.10 14.24 17.11
N ARG A 817 1.97 13.63 16.32
CA ARG A 817 3.17 12.91 16.75
C ARG A 817 4.44 13.69 16.45
N LEU A 818 4.33 14.85 15.83
CA LEU A 818 5.43 15.68 15.35
C LEU A 818 5.45 17.02 16.09
N SER A 819 6.65 17.56 16.33
CA SER A 819 6.80 18.95 16.74
C SER A 819 8.18 19.52 16.48
N LEU A 820 8.22 20.80 16.11
CA LEU A 820 9.42 21.64 16.10
C LEU A 820 9.52 22.51 17.37
N GLY A 821 8.52 22.48 18.24
CA GLY A 821 8.34 23.40 19.37
C GLY A 821 6.93 23.95 19.48
N ASP A 822 6.07 23.67 18.51
CA ASP A 822 4.66 24.07 18.43
C ASP A 822 3.70 23.11 19.16
N LYS A 823 4.22 22.04 19.77
CA LYS A 823 3.44 21.04 20.50
C LYS A 823 4.27 20.37 21.60
N ILE A 824 3.61 19.91 22.64
CA ILE A 824 4.23 19.09 23.70
C ILE A 824 3.98 17.62 23.38
N LEU A 825 5.05 16.88 23.14
CA LEU A 825 5.02 15.43 22.94
C LEU A 825 5.34 14.71 24.27
N VAL A 826 6.30 15.20 25.04
CA VAL A 826 6.68 14.63 26.36
C VAL A 826 5.89 15.33 27.46
N LYS A 827 4.87 14.63 28.00
CA LYS A 827 3.92 15.19 28.98
C LYS A 827 4.33 15.04 30.45
N ASP A 828 5.41 14.31 30.73
CA ASP A 828 5.97 14.19 32.08
C ASP A 828 6.58 15.53 32.53
N ASN A 829 6.45 15.84 33.82
CA ASN A 829 7.03 17.04 34.45
C ASN A 829 6.77 18.33 33.67
N LEU A 830 5.51 18.58 33.33
CA LEU A 830 5.14 19.72 32.49
C LEU A 830 5.08 21.03 33.27
N SER A 831 5.88 22.04 32.87
CA SER A 831 5.82 23.38 33.44
C SER A 831 4.81 24.29 32.71
N SER A 832 4.29 25.32 33.40
CA SER A 832 3.48 26.37 32.78
C SER A 832 4.27 27.14 31.71
N GLU A 833 5.58 27.31 31.91
CA GLU A 833 6.45 28.03 30.98
C GLU A 833 6.65 27.23 29.69
N LYS A 834 6.78 25.90 29.75
CA LYS A 834 6.88 25.06 28.55
C LYS A 834 5.64 25.19 27.67
N LYS A 835 4.44 25.21 28.27
CA LYS A 835 3.18 25.44 27.54
C LYS A 835 3.16 26.81 26.86
N ALA A 836 3.49 27.86 27.61
CA ALA A 836 3.54 29.21 27.07
C ALA A 836 4.59 29.36 25.95
N GLY A 837 5.75 28.71 26.08
CA GLY A 837 6.78 28.69 25.05
C GLY A 837 6.32 28.00 23.77
N VAL A 838 5.57 26.91 23.90
CA VAL A 838 4.98 26.19 22.76
C VAL A 838 3.92 27.02 22.03
N GLU A 839 3.06 27.71 22.77
CA GLU A 839 2.06 28.62 22.19
C GLU A 839 2.71 29.82 21.47
N ALA A 840 3.79 30.37 22.05
CA ALA A 840 4.57 31.44 21.43
C ALA A 840 5.28 30.96 20.17
N PHE A 841 5.85 29.73 20.18
CA PHE A 841 6.49 29.16 19.00
C PHE A 841 5.48 28.93 17.87
N ALA A 842 4.29 28.39 18.19
CA ALA A 842 3.22 28.13 17.21
C ALA A 842 2.66 29.40 16.55
N THR A 843 2.85 30.56 17.19
CA THR A 843 2.47 31.88 16.65
C THR A 843 3.67 32.64 16.05
N GLU A 844 4.79 31.95 15.83
CA GLU A 844 6.05 32.50 15.29
C GLU A 844 6.67 33.62 16.15
N ASN A 845 6.28 33.74 17.42
CA ASN A 845 6.85 34.68 18.38
C ASN A 845 8.08 34.06 19.07
N TYR A 846 9.17 33.95 18.31
CA TYR A 846 10.36 33.20 18.74
C TYR A 846 11.06 33.81 19.95
N ASP A 847 11.07 35.13 20.12
CA ASP A 847 11.70 35.76 21.30
C ASP A 847 10.98 35.40 22.61
N GLN A 848 9.64 35.41 22.60
CA GLN A 848 8.88 34.93 23.75
C GLN A 848 9.06 33.43 23.97
N ALA A 849 9.03 32.64 22.90
CA ALA A 849 9.27 31.20 22.99
C ALA A 849 10.62 30.89 23.65
N ILE A 850 11.70 31.55 23.22
CA ILE A 850 13.04 31.44 23.82
C ILE A 850 13.02 31.75 25.32
N ALA A 851 12.44 32.88 25.71
CA ALA A 851 12.39 33.30 27.11
C ALA A 851 11.63 32.29 27.99
N TYR A 852 10.51 31.76 27.49
CA TYR A 852 9.72 30.76 28.20
C TYR A 852 10.45 29.41 28.30
N PHE A 853 11.07 28.93 27.22
CA PHE A 853 11.84 27.68 27.28
C PHE A 853 13.03 27.78 28.22
N GLN A 854 13.75 28.91 28.25
CA GLN A 854 14.83 29.15 29.22
C GLN A 854 14.33 29.09 30.67
N LYS A 855 13.20 29.73 30.98
CA LYS A 855 12.59 29.67 32.31
C LYS A 855 12.13 28.24 32.67
N SER A 856 11.59 27.49 31.71
CA SER A 856 11.24 26.08 31.92
C SER A 856 12.47 25.26 32.29
N LEU A 857 13.60 25.45 31.59
CA LEU A 857 14.84 24.71 31.85
C LEU A 857 15.50 25.09 33.19
N GLN A 858 15.28 26.30 33.70
CA GLN A 858 15.69 26.65 35.07
C GLN A 858 14.94 25.81 36.12
N LYS A 859 13.68 25.48 35.87
CA LYS A 859 12.88 24.62 36.76
C LYS A 859 13.16 23.14 36.54
N ILE A 860 13.36 22.74 35.28
CA ILE A 860 13.50 21.34 34.87
C ILE A 860 14.70 21.21 33.91
N PRO A 861 15.94 21.24 34.44
CA PRO A 861 17.15 21.26 33.62
C PRO A 861 17.32 20.02 32.73
N ASN A 862 16.75 18.88 33.16
CA ASN A 862 16.85 17.58 32.49
C ASN A 862 15.74 17.32 31.46
N ASP A 863 15.09 18.36 30.90
CA ASP A 863 14.06 18.21 29.87
C ASP A 863 14.66 18.34 28.45
N PRO A 864 15.00 17.22 27.77
CA PRO A 864 15.65 17.28 26.47
C PRO A 864 14.73 17.80 25.35
N GLU A 865 13.40 17.61 25.47
CA GLU A 865 12.45 18.16 24.50
C GLU A 865 12.49 19.70 24.55
N THR A 866 12.49 20.28 25.75
CA THR A 866 12.57 21.74 25.92
C THR A 866 13.92 22.30 25.47
N HIS A 867 15.03 21.60 25.69
CA HIS A 867 16.34 22.00 25.14
C HIS A 867 16.32 22.06 23.61
N ILE A 868 15.73 21.05 22.95
CA ILE A 868 15.57 21.04 21.50
C ILE A 868 14.68 22.19 21.03
N TYR A 869 13.54 22.44 21.71
CA TYR A 869 12.64 23.53 21.35
C TYR A 869 13.27 24.92 21.53
N LEU A 870 14.07 25.11 22.58
CA LEU A 870 14.87 26.32 22.75
C LEU A 870 15.83 26.52 21.57
N GLN A 871 16.57 25.47 21.18
CA GLN A 871 17.49 25.53 20.05
C GLN A 871 16.77 25.73 18.71
N ASN A 872 15.60 25.14 18.52
CA ASN A 872 14.76 25.35 17.35
C ASN A 872 14.22 26.78 17.26
N ALA A 873 13.84 27.39 18.38
CA ALA A 873 13.40 28.78 18.43
C ALA A 873 14.55 29.75 18.13
N LEU A 874 15.75 29.46 18.66
CA LEU A 874 16.97 30.21 18.32
C LEU A 874 17.31 30.10 16.82
N ALA A 875 17.22 28.90 16.25
CA ALA A 875 17.45 28.64 14.83
C ALA A 875 16.42 29.35 13.94
N ALA A 876 15.13 29.30 14.31
CA ALA A 876 14.05 29.96 13.58
C ALA A 876 14.21 31.49 13.61
N ARG A 877 14.56 32.07 14.76
CA ARG A 877 14.88 33.50 14.90
C ARG A 877 16.08 33.92 14.04
N HIS A 878 17.09 33.05 13.91
CA HIS A 878 18.26 33.31 13.07
C HIS A 878 17.93 33.30 11.56
N GLY A 879 16.89 32.57 11.13
CA GLY A 879 16.36 32.58 9.76
C GLY A 879 17.09 31.68 8.75
N LYS A 880 18.31 31.21 9.05
CA LYS A 880 19.03 30.21 8.23
C LYS A 880 19.09 28.87 8.96
N VAL A 881 18.34 27.88 8.48
CA VAL A 881 18.20 26.58 9.15
C VAL A 881 18.49 25.39 8.22
N LEU A 882 19.04 24.32 8.81
CA LEU A 882 19.06 22.98 8.23
C LEU A 882 18.22 22.07 9.13
N LYS A 883 17.18 21.44 8.57
CA LYS A 883 16.25 20.63 9.36
C LYS A 883 16.62 19.15 9.25
N ILE A 884 16.64 18.46 10.38
CA ILE A 884 16.69 16.98 10.45
C ILE A 884 15.59 16.51 11.40
N ALA A 885 15.25 15.22 11.34
CA ALA A 885 14.23 14.65 12.22
C ALA A 885 14.86 13.66 13.21
N VAL A 886 14.22 13.49 14.37
CA VAL A 886 14.51 12.43 15.33
C VAL A 886 13.21 11.68 15.65
N SER A 887 13.21 10.36 15.47
CA SER A 887 12.07 9.49 15.78
C SER A 887 12.34 8.68 17.05
N VAL A 888 11.47 8.83 18.06
CA VAL A 888 11.64 8.27 19.40
C VAL A 888 10.34 7.69 19.97
N PRO A 889 10.42 6.73 20.91
CA PRO A 889 9.25 6.00 21.41
C PRO A 889 8.60 6.68 22.62
N ILE A 890 8.07 7.90 22.47
CA ILE A 890 7.55 8.70 23.58
C ILE A 890 6.36 8.01 24.27
N GLY A 891 5.41 7.43 23.52
CA GLY A 891 4.20 6.86 24.10
C GLY A 891 4.35 5.42 24.63
N SER A 892 5.35 4.65 24.15
CA SER A 892 5.64 3.32 24.69
C SER A 892 6.74 3.33 25.75
N ASN A 893 7.82 4.09 25.57
CA ASN A 893 8.94 4.15 26.49
C ASN A 893 9.57 5.55 26.60
N ILE A 894 8.90 6.41 27.39
CA ILE A 894 9.29 7.81 27.60
C ILE A 894 10.73 8.00 28.11
N ASN A 895 11.25 7.09 28.94
CA ASN A 895 12.62 7.20 29.47
C ASN A 895 13.65 6.95 28.38
N VAL A 896 13.44 5.92 27.55
CA VAL A 896 14.31 5.65 26.39
C VAL A 896 14.24 6.80 25.38
N ALA A 897 13.04 7.35 25.14
CA ALA A 897 12.89 8.55 24.30
C ALA A 897 13.70 9.73 24.85
N LYS A 898 13.62 10.00 26.15
CA LYS A 898 14.43 11.06 26.81
C LYS A 898 15.93 10.82 26.67
N GLU A 899 16.42 9.59 26.87
CA GLU A 899 17.84 9.26 26.72
C GLU A 899 18.37 9.56 25.30
N ILE A 900 17.59 9.21 24.27
CA ILE A 900 17.92 9.51 22.86
C ILE A 900 17.90 11.02 22.62
N LEU A 901 16.82 11.69 23.05
CA LEU A 901 16.68 13.14 22.88
C LEU A 901 17.77 13.92 23.62
N GLN A 902 18.30 13.44 24.75
CA GLN A 902 19.46 14.06 25.43
C GLN A 902 20.70 14.08 24.54
N GLY A 903 20.99 12.98 23.84
CA GLY A 903 22.11 12.92 22.90
C GLY A 903 21.95 13.91 21.75
N VAL A 904 20.75 13.94 21.16
CA VAL A 904 20.40 14.84 20.05
C VAL A 904 20.44 16.31 20.48
N ALA A 905 19.82 16.64 21.62
CA ALA A 905 19.79 17.98 22.19
C ALA A 905 21.20 18.52 22.47
N GLN A 906 22.07 17.69 23.05
CA GLN A 906 23.45 18.08 23.33
C GLN A 906 24.22 18.37 22.04
N ALA A 907 24.15 17.48 21.05
CA ALA A 907 24.80 17.69 19.75
C ALA A 907 24.26 18.93 19.03
N GLN A 908 22.94 19.15 19.01
CA GLN A 908 22.32 20.34 18.43
C GLN A 908 22.83 21.61 19.10
N ASN A 909 22.84 21.65 20.43
CA ASN A 909 23.33 22.79 21.21
C ASN A 909 24.80 23.09 20.90
N GLU A 910 25.66 22.08 20.87
CA GLU A 910 27.09 22.24 20.57
C GLU A 910 27.34 22.71 19.12
N VAL A 911 26.62 22.17 18.14
CA VAL A 911 26.72 22.58 16.73
C VAL A 911 26.25 24.02 16.56
N ASN A 912 25.09 24.39 17.11
CA ASN A 912 24.54 25.74 16.98
C ASN A 912 25.40 26.79 17.69
N ASN A 913 25.93 26.48 18.88
CA ASN A 913 26.81 27.39 19.61
C ASN A 913 28.17 27.60 18.93
N LYS A 914 28.61 26.67 18.06
CA LYS A 914 29.78 26.83 17.19
C LYS A 914 29.51 27.63 15.90
N GLY A 915 28.32 28.25 15.79
CA GLY A 915 27.91 29.03 14.62
C GLY A 915 27.14 28.23 13.56
N GLY A 916 26.74 26.99 13.87
CA GLY A 916 26.02 26.11 12.96
C GLY A 916 26.87 25.56 11.82
N ILE A 917 26.21 24.95 10.84
CA ILE A 917 26.85 24.30 9.68
C ILE A 917 26.92 25.34 8.55
N GLN A 918 28.12 25.87 8.33
CA GLN A 918 28.36 26.97 7.39
C GLN A 918 27.37 28.14 7.59
N GLY A 919 27.19 28.56 8.85
CA GLY A 919 26.29 29.66 9.24
C GLY A 919 24.80 29.31 9.20
N SER A 920 24.41 28.03 9.05
CA SER A 920 23.01 27.58 9.13
C SER A 920 22.81 26.77 10.40
N PHE A 921 21.80 27.10 11.20
CA PHE A 921 21.56 26.43 12.48
C PHE A 921 20.80 25.13 12.27
N LEU A 922 21.13 24.11 13.06
CA LEU A 922 20.45 22.84 13.05
C LEU A 922 19.11 22.97 13.79
N GLN A 923 18.03 22.58 13.10
CA GLN A 923 16.67 22.50 13.62
C GLN A 923 16.22 21.03 13.64
N ILE A 924 15.69 20.56 14.77
CA ILE A 924 15.32 19.16 14.98
C ILE A 924 13.80 19.02 15.06
N GLU A 925 13.20 18.28 14.14
CA GLU A 925 11.79 17.86 14.25
C GLU A 925 11.71 16.57 15.08
N ILE A 926 11.05 16.64 16.24
CA ILE A 926 10.83 15.47 17.10
C ILE A 926 9.60 14.72 16.61
N ALA A 927 9.70 13.41 16.51
CA ALA A 927 8.62 12.51 16.15
C ALA A 927 8.44 11.37 17.15
N ASN A 928 7.18 11.05 17.43
CA ASN A 928 6.80 9.94 18.29
C ASN A 928 6.35 8.71 17.49
N ASP A 929 7.19 7.67 17.45
CA ASP A 929 6.89 6.40 16.78
C ASP A 929 6.26 5.32 17.69
N ASP A 930 6.24 5.53 19.01
CA ASP A 930 5.80 4.52 19.99
C ASP A 930 6.49 3.14 19.88
N ASN A 931 7.67 3.02 19.25
CA ASN A 931 8.24 1.73 18.79
C ASN A 931 7.28 0.91 17.91
N ASP A 932 6.25 1.52 17.33
CA ASP A 932 5.25 0.83 16.50
C ASP A 932 5.73 0.80 15.04
N PRO A 933 5.89 -0.39 14.43
CA PRO A 933 6.35 -0.52 13.05
C PRO A 933 5.46 0.20 12.01
N ASP A 934 4.15 0.28 12.22
CA ASP A 934 3.23 0.93 11.30
C ASP A 934 3.30 2.45 11.43
N ILE A 935 3.39 2.98 12.66
CA ILE A 935 3.62 4.41 12.89
C ILE A 935 4.99 4.82 12.33
N SER A 936 6.01 3.97 12.49
CA SER A 936 7.36 4.20 11.95
C SER A 936 7.34 4.30 10.42
N LYS A 937 6.60 3.43 9.73
CA LYS A 937 6.38 3.54 8.27
C LYS A 937 5.64 4.83 7.89
N GLN A 938 4.65 5.25 8.66
CA GLN A 938 3.93 6.51 8.42
C GLN A 938 4.83 7.73 8.58
N LEU A 939 5.65 7.75 9.63
CA LEU A 939 6.65 8.79 9.86
C LEU A 939 7.70 8.82 8.76
N ALA A 940 8.22 7.66 8.35
CA ALA A 940 9.19 7.57 7.25
C ALA A 940 8.63 8.14 5.94
N ASN A 941 7.39 7.79 5.59
CA ASN A 941 6.70 8.34 4.42
C ASN A 941 6.53 9.87 4.52
N PHE A 942 6.21 10.38 5.71
CA PHE A 942 6.12 11.82 5.94
C PHE A 942 7.47 12.51 5.76
N PHE A 943 8.55 11.98 6.34
CA PHE A 943 9.88 12.56 6.26
C PHE A 943 10.45 12.56 4.83
N VAL A 944 10.25 11.46 4.10
CA VAL A 944 10.66 11.35 2.70
C VAL A 944 9.98 12.42 1.85
N LYS A 945 8.65 12.60 2.01
CA LYS A 945 7.86 13.61 1.28
C LYS A 945 8.23 15.05 1.66
N ASN A 946 8.67 15.29 2.90
CA ASN A 946 9.07 16.62 3.35
C ASN A 946 10.52 16.95 2.99
N ASN A 947 10.73 17.52 1.80
CA ASN A 947 12.07 17.87 1.27
C ASN A 947 12.93 18.78 2.16
N GLN A 948 12.37 19.42 3.20
CA GLN A 948 13.14 20.22 4.15
C GLN A 948 13.98 19.37 5.11
N ILE A 949 13.59 18.11 5.36
CA ILE A 949 14.28 17.21 6.31
C ILE A 949 15.47 16.56 5.61
N LEU A 950 16.70 16.79 6.05
CA LEU A 950 17.90 16.34 5.34
C LEU A 950 18.38 14.95 5.76
N ALA A 951 18.03 14.51 6.97
CA ALA A 951 18.34 13.20 7.53
C ALA A 951 17.39 12.88 8.68
N VAL A 952 17.34 11.60 9.06
CA VAL A 952 16.54 11.09 10.19
C VAL A 952 17.42 10.33 11.16
N ILE A 953 17.36 10.68 12.45
CA ILE A 953 17.93 9.91 13.55
C ILE A 953 16.82 9.00 14.09
N GLY A 954 17.05 7.69 14.07
CA GLY A 954 16.06 6.71 14.50
C GLY A 954 16.08 5.45 13.64
N HIS A 955 15.24 4.46 13.91
CA HIS A 955 14.31 4.41 15.04
C HIS A 955 14.98 3.81 16.28
N ASN A 956 14.29 3.82 17.42
CA ASN A 956 14.80 3.19 18.64
C ASN A 956 14.83 1.66 18.52
N ALA A 957 13.64 1.07 18.31
CA ALA A 957 13.49 -0.37 18.24
C ALA A 957 13.92 -0.93 16.89
N SER A 958 14.40 -2.18 16.93
CA SER A 958 14.94 -2.87 15.77
C SER A 958 13.88 -3.20 14.73
N ASP A 959 12.69 -3.61 15.16
CA ASP A 959 11.52 -3.86 14.32
C ASP A 959 10.99 -2.58 13.66
N ALA A 960 10.86 -1.48 14.42
CA ALA A 960 10.52 -0.15 13.90
C ALA A 960 11.51 0.33 12.82
N SER A 961 12.82 0.18 13.09
CA SER A 961 13.88 0.57 12.16
C SER A 961 13.83 -0.26 10.87
N VAL A 962 13.63 -1.57 10.97
CA VAL A 962 13.51 -2.47 9.81
C VAL A 962 12.24 -2.18 9.01
N ALA A 963 11.11 -1.85 9.67
CA ALA A 963 9.88 -1.51 8.97
C ALA A 963 10.01 -0.24 8.13
N ALA A 964 10.76 0.75 8.61
CA ALA A 964 10.95 2.04 7.97
C ALA A 964 12.09 2.07 6.93
N CYS A 965 13.07 1.17 7.03
CA CYS A 965 14.33 1.27 6.27
C CYS A 965 14.12 1.29 4.73
N GLY A 966 13.23 0.46 4.20
CA GLY A 966 12.96 0.42 2.75
C GLY A 966 12.36 1.74 2.22
N ILE A 967 11.56 2.43 3.04
CA ILE A 967 10.95 3.72 2.67
C ILE A 967 12.02 4.81 2.61
N TYR A 968 12.96 4.83 3.58
CA TYR A 968 14.07 5.78 3.55
C TYR A 968 15.00 5.54 2.36
N GLU A 969 15.26 4.28 2.01
CA GLU A 969 16.05 3.91 0.84
C GLU A 969 15.39 4.37 -0.45
N GLU A 970 14.12 4.02 -0.68
CA GLU A 970 13.35 4.46 -1.84
C GLU A 970 13.28 5.99 -1.93
N GLY A 971 13.11 6.64 -0.78
CA GLY A 971 13.05 8.08 -0.62
C GLY A 971 14.39 8.82 -0.68
N LYS A 972 15.51 8.10 -0.80
CA LYS A 972 16.87 8.65 -0.79
C LYS A 972 17.14 9.58 0.40
N LEU A 973 16.63 9.21 1.56
CA LEU A 973 16.75 9.98 2.80
C LEU A 973 17.67 9.24 3.76
N VAL A 974 18.78 9.88 4.15
CA VAL A 974 19.73 9.29 5.10
C VAL A 974 19.01 9.02 6.42
N ASN A 975 19.06 7.77 6.87
CA ASN A 975 18.62 7.35 8.19
C ASN A 975 19.81 6.78 8.96
N ILE A 976 20.07 7.32 10.16
CA ILE A 976 21.07 6.78 11.10
C ILE A 976 20.35 6.29 12.34
N SER A 977 20.29 4.96 12.52
CA SER A 977 19.74 4.37 13.76
C SER A 977 20.79 4.35 14.87
N PRO A 978 20.53 4.99 16.02
CA PRO A 978 21.50 5.02 17.11
C PRO A 978 21.45 3.78 18.01
N THR A 979 20.34 3.04 18.03
CA THR A 979 20.09 2.00 19.04
C THR A 979 19.61 0.67 18.49
N SER A 980 19.32 0.55 17.19
CA SER A 980 18.93 -0.73 16.59
C SER A 980 20.15 -1.63 16.39
N PHE A 981 20.01 -2.89 16.77
CA PHE A 981 21.06 -3.90 16.60
C PHE A 981 20.77 -4.90 15.48
N SER A 982 19.60 -4.82 14.83
CA SER A 982 19.19 -5.80 13.82
C SER A 982 20.23 -5.98 12.71
N LEU A 983 20.58 -7.22 12.41
CA LEU A 983 21.43 -7.57 11.28
C LEU A 983 20.77 -7.26 9.94
N LYS A 984 19.43 -7.13 9.91
CA LYS A 984 18.68 -6.79 8.68
C LYS A 984 18.92 -5.37 8.20
N LEU A 985 19.33 -4.44 9.08
CA LEU A 985 19.60 -3.06 8.68
C LEU A 985 20.75 -2.93 7.67
N SER A 986 21.79 -3.75 7.82
CA SER A 986 22.97 -3.75 6.94
C SER A 986 22.64 -4.14 5.49
N GLY A 987 21.48 -4.78 5.27
CA GLY A 987 20.97 -5.17 3.95
C GLY A 987 19.82 -4.30 3.43
N CYS A 988 19.38 -3.29 4.18
CA CYS A 988 18.22 -2.48 3.80
C CYS A 988 18.49 -1.51 2.65
N GLY A 989 19.71 -0.97 2.51
CA GLY A 989 19.99 0.03 1.47
C GLY A 989 21.21 0.90 1.70
N PHE A 990 21.49 1.76 0.71
CA PHE A 990 22.64 2.68 0.69
C PHE A 990 22.48 3.90 1.59
N TYR A 991 21.26 4.28 1.93
CA TYR A 991 20.92 5.43 2.77
C TYR A 991 20.75 5.08 4.25
N ILE A 992 20.93 3.80 4.62
CA ILE A 992 20.77 3.29 5.97
C ILE A 992 22.12 3.16 6.66
N PHE A 993 22.23 3.73 7.85
CA PHE A 993 23.42 3.69 8.69
C PHE A 993 23.06 3.39 10.14
N ARG A 994 24.03 2.97 10.93
CA ARG A 994 23.88 2.88 12.39
C ARG A 994 25.13 3.31 13.13
N THR A 995 24.94 4.01 14.25
CA THR A 995 26.03 4.34 15.19
C THR A 995 26.14 3.36 16.34
N SER A 996 25.14 2.49 16.52
CA SER A 996 25.24 1.29 17.34
C SER A 996 26.23 0.28 16.74
N PRO A 997 26.94 -0.49 17.57
CA PRO A 997 27.80 -1.56 17.09
C PRO A 997 26.98 -2.70 16.48
N ASN A 998 27.66 -3.56 15.72
CA ASN A 998 27.07 -4.83 15.29
C ASN A 998 26.74 -5.71 16.51
N LEU A 999 25.54 -6.28 16.52
CA LEU A 999 24.99 -7.14 17.57
C LEU A 999 25.95 -8.25 18.03
N ARG A 1000 26.69 -8.83 17.09
CA ARG A 1000 27.63 -9.92 17.37
C ARG A 1000 28.66 -9.55 18.43
N PHE A 1001 29.15 -8.31 18.45
CA PHE A 1001 30.13 -7.88 19.46
C PHE A 1001 29.54 -7.85 20.88
N LEU A 1002 28.26 -7.49 21.01
CA LEU A 1002 27.56 -7.49 22.31
C LEU A 1002 27.32 -8.93 22.77
N ALA A 1003 26.83 -9.79 21.88
CA ALA A 1003 26.54 -11.19 22.19
C ALA A 1003 27.80 -11.97 22.57
N ASP A 1004 28.87 -11.84 21.78
CA ASP A 1004 30.18 -12.46 22.03
C ASP A 1004 30.75 -12.00 23.38
N SER A 1005 30.66 -10.71 23.70
CA SER A 1005 31.20 -10.18 24.96
C SER A 1005 30.50 -10.75 26.20
N VAL A 1006 29.17 -10.88 26.17
CA VAL A 1006 28.42 -11.47 27.30
C VAL A 1006 28.68 -12.97 27.38
N ALA A 1007 28.71 -13.68 26.24
CA ALA A 1007 28.99 -15.11 26.22
C ALA A 1007 30.40 -15.42 26.74
N HIS A 1008 31.41 -14.69 26.28
CA HIS A 1008 32.79 -14.83 26.73
C HIS A 1008 32.90 -14.62 28.25
N TYR A 1009 32.29 -13.55 28.77
CA TYR A 1009 32.27 -13.30 30.21
C TYR A 1009 31.56 -14.43 30.97
N ALA A 1010 30.40 -14.90 30.49
CA ALA A 1010 29.66 -15.98 31.14
C ALA A 1010 30.51 -17.27 31.24
N ILE A 1011 31.22 -17.62 30.17
CA ILE A 1011 31.94 -18.88 30.05
C ILE A 1011 33.33 -18.85 30.70
N ASN A 1012 34.08 -17.77 30.54
CA ASN A 1012 35.49 -17.69 30.92
C ASN A 1012 35.69 -17.00 32.27
N ASP A 1013 34.98 -15.90 32.51
CA ASP A 1013 35.16 -15.10 33.73
C ASP A 1013 34.23 -15.57 34.85
N ALA A 1014 32.97 -15.89 34.52
CA ALA A 1014 31.97 -16.34 35.48
C ALA A 1014 31.89 -17.87 35.63
N GLY A 1015 32.59 -18.64 34.79
CA GLY A 1015 32.67 -20.10 34.87
C GLY A 1015 31.34 -20.84 34.62
N ILE A 1016 30.35 -20.20 34.01
CA ILE A 1016 29.01 -20.76 33.79
C ILE A 1016 29.00 -21.57 32.49
N LYS A 1017 29.09 -22.90 32.57
CA LYS A 1017 29.15 -23.75 31.36
C LYS A 1017 27.81 -24.27 30.84
N LYS A 1018 26.70 -24.11 31.59
CA LYS A 1018 25.35 -24.55 31.17
C LYS A 1018 24.35 -23.40 31.31
N LEU A 1019 23.85 -22.88 30.19
CA LEU A 1019 22.95 -21.73 30.18
C LEU A 1019 21.60 -22.08 29.57
N ALA A 1020 20.52 -21.67 30.23
CA ALA A 1020 19.20 -21.58 29.62
C ALA A 1020 19.01 -20.20 28.96
N ILE A 1021 18.12 -20.11 27.97
CA ILE A 1021 17.81 -18.85 27.28
C ILE A 1021 16.31 -18.59 27.35
N CYS A 1022 15.95 -17.34 27.69
CA CYS A 1022 14.61 -16.81 27.48
C CYS A 1022 14.66 -15.61 26.55
N VAL A 1023 13.91 -15.68 25.46
CA VAL A 1023 13.94 -14.71 24.38
C VAL A 1023 12.54 -14.21 24.09
N ASP A 1024 12.43 -13.05 23.47
CA ASP A 1024 11.18 -12.55 22.95
C ASP A 1024 11.04 -12.93 21.47
N GLU A 1025 10.22 -13.93 21.15
CA GLU A 1025 10.10 -14.46 19.79
C GLU A 1025 9.38 -13.50 18.83
N LYS A 1026 8.84 -12.38 19.30
CA LYS A 1026 8.33 -11.30 18.43
C LYS A 1026 9.36 -10.19 18.18
N ALA A 1027 10.48 -10.18 18.90
CA ALA A 1027 11.54 -9.18 18.76
C ALA A 1027 12.70 -9.72 17.92
N ILE A 1028 12.84 -9.20 16.70
CA ILE A 1028 13.75 -9.75 15.69
C ILE A 1028 15.24 -9.67 16.05
N ASP A 1029 15.63 -8.62 16.76
CA ASP A 1029 16.98 -8.44 17.28
C ASP A 1029 17.28 -9.41 18.42
N ASN A 1030 16.30 -9.72 19.28
CA ASN A 1030 16.47 -10.68 20.36
C ASN A 1030 16.60 -12.12 19.85
N GLN A 1031 15.88 -12.49 18.78
CA GLN A 1031 16.12 -13.75 18.07
C GLN A 1031 17.56 -13.82 17.56
N SER A 1032 18.01 -12.75 16.87
CA SER A 1032 19.38 -12.66 16.37
C SER A 1032 20.41 -12.69 17.52
N PHE A 1033 20.09 -12.09 18.67
CA PHE A 1033 20.96 -12.07 19.85
C PHE A 1033 21.09 -13.49 20.40
N ARG A 1034 19.97 -14.21 20.57
CA ARG A 1034 19.98 -15.62 21.00
C ARG A 1034 20.90 -16.45 20.11
N ASP A 1035 20.81 -16.29 18.81
CA ASP A 1035 21.56 -17.12 17.85
C ASP A 1035 23.07 -16.83 17.92
N GLU A 1036 23.48 -15.55 17.96
CA GLU A 1036 24.87 -15.14 18.14
C GLU A 1036 25.43 -15.50 19.53
N PHE A 1037 24.62 -15.33 20.58
CA PHE A 1037 24.98 -15.70 21.95
C PHE A 1037 25.16 -17.21 22.09
N THR A 1038 24.25 -18.00 21.51
CA THR A 1038 24.34 -19.47 21.46
C THR A 1038 25.61 -19.91 20.75
N SER A 1039 25.88 -19.34 19.58
CA SER A 1039 27.08 -19.64 18.79
C SER A 1039 28.35 -19.34 19.57
N SER A 1040 28.42 -18.17 20.21
CA SER A 1040 29.58 -17.73 21.00
C SER A 1040 29.75 -18.56 22.28
N THR A 1041 28.65 -18.95 22.92
CA THR A 1041 28.64 -19.81 24.11
C THR A 1041 29.20 -21.19 23.80
N ILE A 1042 28.76 -21.81 22.70
CA ILE A 1042 29.23 -23.12 22.26
C ILE A 1042 30.71 -23.04 21.86
N ALA A 1043 31.11 -22.00 21.13
CA ALA A 1043 32.51 -21.78 20.76
C ALA A 1043 33.45 -21.62 21.97
N GLY A 1044 32.96 -21.05 23.08
CA GLY A 1044 33.69 -20.96 24.35
C GLY A 1044 33.71 -22.27 25.18
N GLY A 1045 33.07 -23.35 24.70
CA GLY A 1045 32.97 -24.62 25.43
C GLY A 1045 31.84 -24.67 26.47
N GLY A 1046 30.82 -23.80 26.33
CA GLY A 1046 29.56 -23.88 27.07
C GLY A 1046 28.49 -24.68 26.32
N ASN A 1047 27.38 -24.96 26.99
CA ASN A 1047 26.22 -25.67 26.44
C ASN A 1047 24.92 -24.91 26.71
N ILE A 1048 23.99 -24.92 25.75
CA ILE A 1048 22.65 -24.36 25.92
C ILE A 1048 21.67 -25.45 26.37
N VAL A 1049 20.97 -25.17 27.47
CA VAL A 1049 19.90 -25.98 28.00
C VAL A 1049 18.60 -25.59 27.31
N ASN A 1050 17.98 -26.54 26.61
CA ASN A 1050 16.76 -26.28 25.88
C ASN A 1050 15.57 -26.16 26.84
N ILE A 1051 14.96 -24.99 26.89
CA ILE A 1051 13.73 -24.70 27.65
C ILE A 1051 12.76 -23.95 26.74
N ASN A 1052 11.46 -24.14 26.96
CA ASN A 1052 10.46 -23.33 26.27
C ASN A 1052 10.23 -22.01 27.03
N CYS A 1053 10.89 -20.94 26.61
CA CYS A 1053 10.79 -19.64 27.25
C CYS A 1053 10.69 -18.50 26.24
N ASP A 1054 9.47 -17.98 26.09
CA ASP A 1054 9.17 -16.84 25.23
C ASP A 1054 8.47 -15.71 25.99
N PHE A 1055 9.09 -14.52 26.05
CA PHE A 1055 8.46 -13.34 26.66
C PHE A 1055 7.22 -12.85 25.89
N SER A 1056 7.04 -13.25 24.64
CA SER A 1056 5.88 -12.94 23.81
C SER A 1056 4.67 -13.83 24.09
N ALA A 1057 4.88 -14.98 24.73
CA ALA A 1057 3.84 -15.97 24.99
C ALA A 1057 2.75 -15.41 25.91
N ALA A 1058 1.49 -15.75 25.59
CA ALA A 1058 0.32 -15.37 26.38
C ALA A 1058 0.25 -16.14 27.71
N ASP A 1059 0.74 -17.38 27.71
CA ASP A 1059 0.79 -18.32 28.84
C ASP A 1059 2.14 -18.30 29.59
N PHE A 1060 2.89 -17.20 29.47
CA PHE A 1060 4.19 -17.03 30.14
C PHE A 1060 4.10 -17.27 31.65
N ASN A 1061 4.80 -18.30 32.15
CA ASN A 1061 4.83 -18.67 33.58
C ASN A 1061 6.26 -18.71 34.13
N PRO A 1062 6.70 -17.69 34.89
CA PRO A 1062 8.08 -17.58 35.33
C PRO A 1062 8.49 -18.67 36.33
N GLN A 1063 7.58 -19.19 37.15
CA GLN A 1063 7.90 -20.24 38.12
C GLN A 1063 8.22 -21.56 37.41
N LYS A 1064 7.40 -21.93 36.43
CA LYS A 1064 7.61 -23.13 35.61
C LYS A 1064 8.94 -23.05 34.84
N ILE A 1065 9.22 -21.91 34.22
CA ILE A 1065 10.44 -21.68 33.45
C ILE A 1065 11.69 -21.88 34.31
N ILE A 1066 11.74 -21.32 35.53
CA ILE A 1066 12.89 -21.50 36.42
C ILE A 1066 13.02 -22.95 36.90
N ALA A 1067 11.90 -23.62 37.18
CA ALA A 1067 11.89 -25.03 37.54
C ALA A 1067 12.46 -25.90 36.40
N ASP A 1068 12.02 -25.67 35.16
CA ASP A 1068 12.47 -26.38 33.96
C ASP A 1068 13.95 -26.11 33.69
N ALA A 1069 14.42 -24.86 33.81
CA ALA A 1069 15.85 -24.54 33.65
C ALA A 1069 16.72 -25.25 34.69
N SER A 1070 16.28 -25.25 35.95
CA SER A 1070 17.02 -25.87 37.06
C SER A 1070 17.05 -27.40 36.94
N SER A 1071 15.91 -28.03 36.61
CA SER A 1071 15.80 -29.49 36.48
C SER A 1071 16.63 -30.03 35.32
N ASN A 1072 16.80 -29.24 34.26
CA ASN A 1072 17.68 -29.56 33.13
C ASN A 1072 19.16 -29.14 33.36
N GLY A 1073 19.51 -28.74 34.58
CA GLY A 1073 20.90 -28.51 35.01
C GLY A 1073 21.53 -27.21 34.51
N ALA A 1074 20.72 -26.20 34.14
CA ALA A 1074 21.25 -24.86 33.88
C ALA A 1074 21.84 -24.26 35.15
N THR A 1075 22.95 -23.54 35.03
CA THR A 1075 23.56 -22.76 36.11
C THR A 1075 23.55 -21.26 35.82
N GLY A 1076 23.24 -20.88 34.57
CA GLY A 1076 22.95 -19.51 34.17
C GLY A 1076 21.67 -19.41 33.33
N LEU A 1077 21.13 -18.19 33.27
CA LEU A 1077 19.95 -17.84 32.48
C LEU A 1077 20.19 -16.53 31.73
N PHE A 1078 20.07 -16.57 30.40
CA PHE A 1078 20.17 -15.39 29.54
C PHE A 1078 18.77 -14.83 29.23
N LEU A 1079 18.58 -13.53 29.45
CA LEU A 1079 17.31 -12.82 29.30
C LEU A 1079 17.36 -11.81 28.13
N ALA A 1080 16.51 -12.01 27.12
CA ALA A 1080 16.38 -11.08 25.98
C ALA A 1080 14.91 -10.65 25.72
N PRO A 1081 14.33 -9.79 26.57
CA PRO A 1081 12.98 -9.25 26.36
C PRO A 1081 12.97 -8.11 25.34
N HIS A 1082 11.84 -7.88 24.67
CA HIS A 1082 11.60 -6.60 23.98
C HIS A 1082 11.59 -5.44 24.99
N ILE A 1083 11.97 -4.22 24.57
CA ILE A 1083 12.05 -3.05 25.46
C ILE A 1083 10.70 -2.71 26.13
N ASP A 1084 9.59 -3.02 25.46
CA ASP A 1084 8.23 -2.80 26.00
C ASP A 1084 7.72 -3.98 26.86
N ARG A 1085 8.51 -5.05 27.00
CA ARG A 1085 8.18 -6.27 27.76
C ARG A 1085 9.17 -6.60 28.88
N ILE A 1086 9.93 -5.61 29.33
CA ILE A 1086 10.88 -5.73 30.45
C ILE A 1086 10.22 -6.31 31.71
N SER A 1087 8.95 -5.99 32.00
CA SER A 1087 8.25 -6.49 33.20
C SER A 1087 8.28 -8.00 33.32
N LYS A 1088 8.06 -8.75 32.22
CA LYS A 1088 8.07 -10.22 32.24
C LYS A 1088 9.46 -10.78 32.56
N ALA A 1089 10.52 -10.12 32.10
CA ALA A 1089 11.89 -10.51 32.46
C ALA A 1089 12.19 -10.25 33.94
N LEU A 1090 11.61 -9.20 34.53
CA LEU A 1090 11.73 -8.94 35.97
C LEU A 1090 10.92 -9.94 36.79
N ASP A 1091 9.74 -10.35 36.34
CA ASP A 1091 8.96 -11.42 36.98
C ASP A 1091 9.75 -12.75 36.98
N LEU A 1092 10.48 -13.03 35.90
CA LEU A 1092 11.36 -14.19 35.80
C LEU A 1092 12.60 -14.08 36.69
N ALA A 1093 13.23 -12.91 36.75
CA ALA A 1093 14.34 -12.62 37.66
C ALA A 1093 13.92 -12.78 39.13
N LYS A 1094 12.70 -12.36 39.49
CA LYS A 1094 12.12 -12.56 40.81
C LYS A 1094 11.85 -14.03 41.11
N ALA A 1095 11.28 -14.77 40.16
CA ALA A 1095 11.07 -16.20 40.31
C ALA A 1095 12.39 -16.98 40.47
N ASN A 1096 13.49 -16.47 39.91
CA ASN A 1096 14.81 -17.11 40.01
C ASN A 1096 15.29 -17.24 41.47
N GLN A 1097 14.98 -16.29 42.37
CA GLN A 1097 15.43 -16.30 43.78
C GLN A 1097 16.94 -16.57 43.95
N GLY A 1098 17.76 -16.13 42.98
CA GLY A 1098 19.21 -16.33 42.98
C GLY A 1098 19.70 -17.74 42.60
N ARG A 1099 18.83 -18.64 42.11
CA ARG A 1099 19.18 -20.02 41.72
C ARG A 1099 20.13 -20.08 40.52
N LEU A 1100 19.89 -19.25 39.50
CA LEU A 1100 20.67 -19.18 38.27
C LEU A 1100 21.40 -17.84 38.17
N LYS A 1101 22.63 -17.82 37.65
CA LYS A 1101 23.32 -16.57 37.35
C LYS A 1101 22.65 -15.88 36.17
N LEU A 1102 22.27 -14.60 36.33
CA LEU A 1102 21.54 -13.86 35.31
C LEU A 1102 22.48 -13.13 34.35
N PHE A 1103 22.23 -13.34 33.06
CA PHE A 1103 22.82 -12.58 31.96
C PHE A 1103 21.70 -11.97 31.13
N ALA A 1104 21.97 -10.91 30.38
CA ALA A 1104 20.93 -10.30 29.56
C ALA A 1104 21.46 -9.63 28.30
N SER A 1105 20.54 -9.48 27.35
CA SER A 1105 20.70 -8.55 26.24
C SER A 1105 20.70 -7.09 26.73
N THR A 1106 21.15 -6.19 25.87
CA THR A 1106 21.22 -4.75 26.15
C THR A 1106 19.86 -4.11 26.43
N SER A 1107 18.74 -4.76 26.09
CA SER A 1107 17.38 -4.23 26.36
C SER A 1107 17.10 -4.04 27.85
N LEU A 1108 17.75 -4.80 28.74
CA LEU A 1108 17.60 -4.63 30.18
C LEU A 1108 18.41 -3.47 30.77
N TYR A 1109 19.23 -2.75 29.98
CA TYR A 1109 19.88 -1.51 30.44
C TYR A 1109 18.85 -0.37 30.48
N THR A 1110 18.05 -0.31 31.55
CA THR A 1110 17.04 0.73 31.79
C THR A 1110 16.90 1.06 33.27
N SER A 1111 16.44 2.28 33.56
CA SER A 1111 16.05 2.67 34.93
C SER A 1111 14.93 1.78 35.48
N GLN A 1112 14.01 1.30 34.63
CA GLN A 1112 12.94 0.39 35.05
C GLN A 1112 13.49 -0.93 35.60
N THR A 1113 14.52 -1.50 34.97
CA THR A 1113 15.19 -2.72 35.44
C THR A 1113 15.74 -2.52 36.85
N LEU A 1114 16.41 -1.38 37.10
CA LEU A 1114 16.97 -1.08 38.41
C LEU A 1114 15.87 -0.84 39.46
N GLN A 1115 14.88 0.00 39.13
CA GLN A 1115 13.82 0.43 40.05
C GLN A 1115 12.89 -0.72 40.43
N LYS A 1116 12.48 -1.55 39.47
CA LYS A 1116 11.52 -2.64 39.71
C LYS A 1116 12.21 -3.97 40.04
N GLY A 1117 13.40 -4.22 39.49
CA GLY A 1117 14.13 -5.47 39.73
C GLY A 1117 14.81 -5.53 41.09
N GLN A 1118 15.33 -4.42 41.61
CA GLN A 1118 15.96 -4.33 42.94
C GLN A 1118 16.91 -5.52 43.22
N ALA A 1119 16.69 -6.24 44.33
CA ALA A 1119 17.53 -7.38 44.73
C ALA A 1119 17.45 -8.57 43.77
N ASP A 1120 16.34 -8.73 43.04
CA ASP A 1120 16.09 -9.87 42.15
C ASP A 1120 16.97 -9.83 40.89
N VAL A 1121 17.47 -8.64 40.53
CA VAL A 1121 18.41 -8.43 39.41
C VAL A 1121 19.84 -8.15 39.88
N ASN A 1122 20.13 -8.27 41.18
CA ASN A 1122 21.47 -8.06 41.71
C ASN A 1122 22.47 -9.05 41.08
N GLY A 1123 23.58 -8.53 40.57
CA GLY A 1123 24.61 -9.31 39.91
C GLY A 1123 24.30 -9.74 38.48
N LEU A 1124 23.17 -9.30 37.89
CA LEU A 1124 22.86 -9.48 36.47
C LEU A 1124 23.91 -8.78 35.61
N VAL A 1125 24.39 -9.47 34.57
CA VAL A 1125 25.45 -8.99 33.68
C VAL A 1125 24.94 -8.82 32.25
N LEU A 1126 25.31 -7.71 31.60
CA LEU A 1126 24.99 -7.45 30.19
C LEU A 1126 26.08 -6.60 29.52
N ALA A 1127 26.06 -6.52 28.18
CA ALA A 1127 26.96 -5.68 27.40
C ALA A 1127 26.30 -4.38 26.93
N VAL A 1128 27.05 -3.29 26.94
CA VAL A 1128 26.67 -1.98 26.37
C VAL A 1128 27.79 -1.43 25.49
N PRO A 1129 27.47 -0.62 24.46
CA PRO A 1129 28.48 -0.02 23.59
C PRO A 1129 29.27 1.11 24.25
N TRP A 1130 28.80 1.65 25.38
CA TRP A 1130 29.41 2.78 26.05
C TRP A 1130 28.93 2.90 27.50
N GLU A 1131 29.75 3.42 28.40
CA GLU A 1131 29.38 3.70 29.79
C GLU A 1131 30.17 4.91 30.31
N ILE A 1132 29.47 5.80 31.02
CA ILE A 1132 29.99 7.12 31.40
C ILE A 1132 31.15 7.09 32.38
N ARG A 1133 31.13 6.23 33.40
CA ARG A 1133 32.21 6.09 34.39
C ARG A 1133 33.51 5.62 33.74
N SER A 1134 33.41 4.83 32.68
CA SER A 1134 34.56 4.42 31.86
C SER A 1134 35.08 5.55 30.95
N ASN A 1135 34.32 6.63 30.78
CA ASN A 1135 34.57 7.70 29.81
C ASN A 1135 34.56 9.13 30.41
N MET A 1136 34.64 9.26 31.74
CA MET A 1136 34.52 10.53 32.48
C MET A 1136 35.46 11.65 32.01
N LYS A 1137 36.61 11.29 31.41
CA LYS A 1137 37.61 12.26 30.94
C LYS A 1137 37.28 12.85 29.56
N SER A 1138 36.37 12.24 28.80
CA SER A 1138 36.01 12.68 27.45
C SER A 1138 35.36 14.07 27.46
N GLU A 1139 35.51 14.82 26.37
CA GLU A 1139 34.86 16.14 26.22
C GLU A 1139 33.34 16.02 26.27
N PHE A 1140 32.78 15.01 25.58
CA PHE A 1140 31.37 14.68 25.64
C PHE A 1140 30.88 14.53 27.08
N SER A 1141 31.52 13.69 27.91
CA SER A 1141 31.09 13.46 29.29
C SER A 1141 31.17 14.72 30.16
N LYS A 1142 32.21 15.54 29.99
CA LYS A 1142 32.34 16.82 30.71
C LYS A 1142 31.22 17.80 30.32
N ASN A 1143 30.87 17.88 29.05
CA ASN A 1143 29.79 18.74 28.57
C ASN A 1143 28.42 18.20 29.00
N SER A 1144 28.21 16.89 28.95
CA SER A 1144 26.99 16.24 29.43
C SER A 1144 26.75 16.54 30.91
N GLN A 1145 27.78 16.53 31.76
CA GLN A 1145 27.64 16.85 33.19
C GLN A 1145 27.29 18.32 33.46
N LYS A 1146 27.61 19.23 32.55
CA LYS A 1146 27.22 20.64 32.65
C LYS A 1146 25.79 20.85 32.17
N LEU A 1147 25.39 20.13 31.11
CA LEU A 1147 24.08 20.29 30.48
C LEU A 1147 22.98 19.53 31.22
N TRP A 1148 23.30 18.35 31.74
CA TRP A 1148 22.36 17.43 32.38
C TRP A 1148 22.70 17.30 33.88
N SER A 1149 21.68 17.39 34.73
CA SER A 1149 21.78 17.11 36.17
C SER A 1149 21.74 15.62 36.49
N SER A 1150 21.70 14.73 35.49
CA SER A 1150 21.82 13.27 35.65
C SER A 1150 22.84 12.69 34.68
N LEU A 1151 23.38 11.51 35.01
CA LEU A 1151 24.29 10.80 34.11
C LEU A 1151 23.56 10.39 32.82
N VAL A 1152 24.21 10.64 31.69
CA VAL A 1152 23.74 10.20 30.37
C VAL A 1152 24.06 8.72 30.14
N THR A 1153 23.34 8.07 29.23
CA THR A 1153 23.48 6.64 28.93
C THR A 1153 24.17 6.40 27.60
N TRP A 1154 24.40 5.12 27.27
CA TRP A 1154 24.90 4.73 25.95
C TRP A 1154 23.95 5.14 24.81
N ARG A 1155 22.64 5.25 25.06
CA ARG A 1155 21.67 5.73 24.06
C ARG A 1155 21.88 7.20 23.77
N SER A 1156 22.17 8.00 24.80
CA SER A 1156 22.55 9.40 24.62
C SER A 1156 23.85 9.53 23.83
N ALA A 1157 24.88 8.73 24.16
CA ALA A 1157 26.17 8.78 23.47
C ALA A 1157 26.06 8.38 21.98
N THR A 1158 25.34 7.31 21.66
CA THR A 1158 25.15 6.83 20.27
C THR A 1158 24.22 7.73 19.45
N SER A 1159 23.24 8.39 20.09
CA SER A 1159 22.38 9.40 19.45
C SER A 1159 23.10 10.72 19.22
N TYR A 1160 23.99 11.11 20.14
CA TYR A 1160 24.93 12.21 19.95
C TYR A 1160 25.82 11.93 18.73
N ASP A 1161 26.40 10.73 18.64
CA ASP A 1161 27.21 10.32 17.49
C ASP A 1161 26.42 10.39 16.17
N ALA A 1162 25.17 9.93 16.15
CA ALA A 1162 24.34 9.99 14.94
C ALA A 1162 24.14 11.43 14.48
N THR A 1163 23.87 12.33 15.43
CA THR A 1163 23.68 13.76 15.16
C THR A 1163 24.96 14.43 14.68
N VAL A 1164 26.10 14.14 15.32
CA VAL A 1164 27.41 14.67 14.93
C VAL A 1164 27.83 14.16 13.54
N ALA A 1165 27.63 12.88 13.24
CA ALA A 1165 27.92 12.33 11.92
C ALA A 1165 27.12 13.04 10.83
N ILE A 1166 25.82 13.29 11.06
CA ILE A 1166 24.97 14.06 10.15
C ILE A 1166 25.50 15.50 10.00
N ALA A 1167 25.81 16.18 11.11
CA ALA A 1167 26.29 17.56 11.09
C ALA A 1167 27.62 17.71 10.33
N ASP A 1168 28.60 16.86 10.61
CA ASP A 1168 29.90 16.85 9.93
C ASP A 1168 29.78 16.43 8.45
N GLY A 1169 28.85 15.52 8.14
CA GLY A 1169 28.51 15.17 6.77
C GLY A 1169 27.90 16.36 6.02
N LEU A 1170 27.02 17.11 6.67
CA LEU A 1170 26.36 18.30 6.12
C LEU A 1170 27.33 19.48 5.94
N GLN A 1171 28.43 19.52 6.72
CA GLN A 1171 29.51 20.48 6.53
C GLN A 1171 30.19 20.32 5.15
N GLN A 1172 30.18 19.11 4.59
CA GLN A 1172 30.71 18.82 3.25
C GLN A 1172 29.64 18.94 2.15
N SER A 1173 28.35 18.78 2.49
CA SER A 1173 27.25 18.92 1.54
C SER A 1173 25.89 19.20 2.19
N LYS A 1174 25.15 20.19 1.70
CA LYS A 1174 23.81 20.56 2.20
C LYS A 1174 22.62 19.80 1.58
N THR A 1175 22.84 18.84 0.69
CA THR A 1175 21.76 18.11 0.00
C THR A 1175 21.70 16.63 0.38
N ARG A 1176 20.49 16.06 0.47
CA ARG A 1176 20.21 14.64 0.80
C ARG A 1176 21.10 13.64 0.03
N ASP A 1177 21.11 13.73 -1.30
CA ASP A 1177 21.83 12.76 -2.15
C ASP A 1177 23.35 12.75 -1.98
N LYS A 1178 23.92 13.88 -1.58
CA LYS A 1178 25.36 14.00 -1.36
C LYS A 1178 25.74 13.66 0.07
N LEU A 1179 24.87 13.90 1.06
CA LEU A 1179 25.11 13.52 2.45
C LEU A 1179 25.38 12.01 2.56
N GLN A 1180 24.58 11.19 1.89
CA GLN A 1180 24.78 9.75 1.82
C GLN A 1180 26.19 9.38 1.31
N LYS A 1181 26.63 10.01 0.22
CA LYS A 1181 27.96 9.77 -0.38
C LYS A 1181 29.10 10.18 0.54
N VAL A 1182 28.93 11.28 1.27
CA VAL A 1182 29.91 11.75 2.27
C VAL A 1182 30.04 10.70 3.37
N LEU A 1183 28.92 10.27 3.97
CA LEU A 1183 28.94 9.30 5.07
C LEU A 1183 29.49 7.93 4.66
N ARG A 1184 29.31 7.51 3.40
CA ARG A 1184 29.86 6.27 2.86
C ARG A 1184 31.33 6.35 2.42
N ASN A 1185 31.89 7.54 2.35
CA ASN A 1185 33.27 7.69 1.96
C ASN A 1185 34.16 7.03 3.04
N PRO A 1186 35.05 6.09 2.71
CA PRO A 1186 35.96 5.48 3.68
C PRO A 1186 36.87 6.48 4.40
N LYS A 1187 37.06 7.69 3.82
CA LYS A 1187 37.81 8.80 4.42
C LYS A 1187 36.97 9.65 5.37
N PHE A 1188 35.65 9.46 5.42
CA PHE A 1188 34.80 10.15 6.38
C PHE A 1188 35.19 9.72 7.80
N SER A 1189 35.30 10.71 8.68
CA SER A 1189 35.55 10.52 10.10
C SER A 1189 34.97 11.71 10.84
N ALA A 1190 34.20 11.46 11.89
CA ALA A 1190 33.74 12.46 12.83
C ALA A 1190 34.16 12.07 14.26
N ASN A 1191 34.33 13.04 15.16
CA ASN A 1191 34.70 12.76 16.55
C ASN A 1191 33.43 12.65 17.41
N GLY A 1192 33.08 11.42 17.80
CA GLY A 1192 31.90 11.13 18.61
C GLY A 1192 32.20 10.90 20.09
N ALA A 1193 31.12 10.77 20.86
CA ALA A 1193 31.10 10.32 22.25
C ALA A 1193 31.64 8.89 22.42
N THR A 1194 31.42 8.03 21.42
CA THR A 1194 31.91 6.63 21.41
C THR A 1194 33.25 6.47 20.68
N GLY A 1195 33.99 7.55 20.49
CA GLY A 1195 35.24 7.59 19.71
C GLY A 1195 35.00 8.02 18.26
N LYS A 1196 35.96 7.72 17.37
CA LYS A 1196 35.85 8.11 15.95
C LYS A 1196 34.68 7.40 15.27
N ILE A 1197 33.85 8.17 14.57
CA ILE A 1197 32.69 7.71 13.83
C ILE A 1197 33.08 7.51 12.38
N GLN A 1198 33.03 6.26 11.93
CA GLN A 1198 33.28 5.85 10.55
C GLN A 1198 32.29 4.75 10.19
N PHE A 1199 31.94 4.65 8.91
CA PHE A 1199 30.98 3.66 8.43
C PHE A 1199 31.63 2.71 7.42
N LEU A 1200 31.25 1.43 7.51
CA LEU A 1200 31.52 0.44 6.48
C LEU A 1200 30.66 0.71 5.24
N GLN A 1201 30.99 0.03 4.14
CA GLN A 1201 30.13 0.02 2.94
C GLN A 1201 28.77 -0.67 3.18
N SER A 1202 28.52 -1.29 4.33
CA SER A 1202 27.16 -1.72 4.70
C SER A 1202 26.34 -0.61 5.36
N GLY A 1203 26.95 0.53 5.72
CA GLY A 1203 26.35 1.53 6.61
C GLY A 1203 26.55 1.25 8.10
N ASP A 1204 27.15 0.10 8.45
CA ASP A 1204 27.47 -0.25 9.83
C ASP A 1204 28.57 0.63 10.40
N ARG A 1205 28.50 0.91 11.71
CA ARG A 1205 29.60 1.52 12.46
C ARG A 1205 30.86 0.65 12.33
N TYR A 1206 31.93 1.25 11.85
CA TYR A 1206 33.26 0.65 11.91
C TYR A 1206 33.76 0.69 13.35
N ILE A 1207 34.15 -0.47 13.89
CA ILE A 1207 34.72 -0.61 15.23
C ILE A 1207 36.14 -1.13 15.07
N GLN A 1208 37.10 -0.37 15.59
CA GLN A 1208 38.51 -0.68 15.44
C GLN A 1208 38.99 -1.71 16.47
N ASN A 1209 38.45 -1.71 17.69
CA ASN A 1209 38.83 -2.62 18.74
C ASN A 1209 37.61 -3.35 19.33
N LYS A 1210 37.64 -4.69 19.33
CA LYS A 1210 36.55 -5.51 19.90
C LYS A 1210 36.40 -5.29 21.42
N ASN A 1211 37.44 -4.80 22.08
CA ASN A 1211 37.43 -4.47 23.51
C ASN A 1211 36.70 -3.15 23.84
N ASP A 1212 36.16 -2.44 22.85
CA ASP A 1212 35.39 -1.21 23.07
C ASP A 1212 33.97 -1.48 23.62
N ILE A 1213 33.53 -2.74 23.64
CA ILE A 1213 32.28 -3.15 24.30
C ILE A 1213 32.50 -3.28 25.81
N ILE A 1214 31.62 -2.65 26.59
CA ILE A 1214 31.72 -2.62 28.05
C ILE A 1214 30.74 -3.63 28.64
N ILE A 1215 31.26 -4.53 29.48
CA ILE A 1215 30.43 -5.39 30.32
C ILE A 1215 30.07 -4.63 31.59
N VAL A 1216 28.77 -4.61 31.90
CA VAL A 1216 28.25 -4.01 33.12
C VAL A 1216 27.54 -5.04 33.98
N GLN A 1217 27.62 -4.85 35.29
CA GLN A 1217 26.93 -5.66 36.29
C GLN A 1217 26.06 -4.76 37.17
N ILE A 1218 24.85 -5.21 37.48
CA ILE A 1218 24.00 -4.54 38.46
C ILE A 1218 24.55 -4.79 39.88
N LYS A 1219 24.83 -3.71 40.63
CA LYS A 1219 25.27 -3.78 42.03
C LYS A 1219 24.50 -2.79 42.91
N PRO A 1220 24.36 -3.04 44.22
CA PRO A 1220 23.78 -2.07 45.14
C PRO A 1220 24.61 -0.77 45.16
N ASN A 1221 23.91 0.36 45.13
CA ASN A 1221 24.49 1.68 45.39
C ASN A 1221 23.56 2.46 46.33
N ARG A 1222 23.98 2.59 47.60
CA ARG A 1222 23.19 3.25 48.65
C ARG A 1222 23.00 4.75 48.43
N THR A 1223 23.84 5.38 47.61
CA THR A 1223 23.72 6.82 47.29
C THR A 1223 22.90 7.08 46.03
N SER A 1224 22.48 6.03 45.31
CA SER A 1224 21.66 6.15 44.11
C SER A 1224 20.18 6.17 44.46
N ALA A 1225 19.40 7.00 43.75
CA ALA A 1225 17.94 7.03 43.88
C ALA A 1225 17.29 5.66 43.59
N ASN A 1226 17.93 4.84 42.74
CA ASN A 1226 17.42 3.52 42.36
C ASN A 1226 17.85 2.40 43.34
N LYS A 1227 18.71 2.68 44.32
CA LYS A 1227 19.39 1.72 45.23
C LYS A 1227 20.31 0.70 44.53
N TYR A 1228 20.22 0.54 43.22
CA TYR A 1228 21.04 -0.30 42.37
C TYR A 1228 21.49 0.47 41.14
N GLU A 1229 22.69 0.16 40.62
CA GLU A 1229 23.23 0.76 39.40
C GLU A 1229 23.98 -0.26 38.55
N PHE A 1230 24.07 0.02 37.25
CA PHE A 1230 25.00 -0.65 36.35
C PHE A 1230 26.42 -0.14 36.60
N PHE A 1231 27.33 -1.03 36.98
CA PHE A 1231 28.74 -0.75 37.15
C PHE A 1231 29.56 -1.47 36.07
N PRO A 1232 30.53 -0.81 35.43
CA PRO A 1232 31.44 -1.49 34.52
C PRO A 1232 32.26 -2.53 35.29
N LEU A 1233 32.49 -3.68 34.67
CA LEU A 1233 33.46 -4.67 35.13
C LEU A 1233 34.81 -4.34 34.50
N ASN A 1234 35.83 -4.11 35.33
CA ASN A 1234 37.20 -3.99 34.83
C ASN A 1234 37.62 -5.37 34.32
N ARG A 1235 38.04 -5.43 33.06
CA ARG A 1235 38.74 -6.59 32.49
C ARG A 1235 40.22 -6.52 32.84
#